data_AF-A0A0J9TEH8-F1
#
_entry.id   AF-A0A0J9TEH8-F1
#
_cell.length_a   1.000
_cell.length_b   1.000
_cell.length_c   1.000
_cell.angle_alpha   90.00
_cell.angle_beta   90.00
_cell.angle_gamma   90.00
#
_symmetry.space_group_name_H-M   'P 1'
#
loop_
_entity.id
_entity.type
_entity.pdbx_description
1 polymer ?
#
loop_
_entity_poly.entity_id
_entity_poly.type
_entity_poly.pdbx_seq_one_letter_code
_entity_poly.pdbx_strand_id
1 'polypeptide(L)'
;MPNRKESLFYQKIKPCIEKYLPRYSSSEEGHIQFECDCEFSYGNSGFRDKYQSASCDLLNALNKSGILVGLLFVKYNYETAKRHNLLGGQLEGRGKDFHPVCGVHEVRWKNVGIIITASHNPHDENGVKIIDQNGRQIDEVYEGYLTDLVNRHLRFLRKGEMCSIGGVVRVHHIVDDIIDCVAHLFREEAHIDMYDDAAFESLHTLDNVVHSFNRHNVLKANVCIGFDTRSSSVHLNQVLVETLSHLNIRKCVNNMCYVTTPCMHFVVYFFNAVHVDESLNPEVIHSGGCALHKEVGDLDYLHRFCIPGGRPPPLGLYYGVGEQPHDQFAYAGAETNIRQKSDITSHLLAYNSDQIYFAYFTHAFKELYRCLDETYEGDLTKNCEEEIIHVDCSNGIASLKLDNFCDVFKMLKKKIIKMNFAEDEESVLNFQCGADYVYSKRKLPRGGGNCLGSGHTKACSFDGDADRIVYFYVGNPKEADTASSPPVGDTKWDHHDDDVFGNTNCVSILDGPKIICLLFKCITKMMSRIKVGRENSYLGEKKNADLEEKENSYLEEKKINISIVHTAYVNSAFTLHVNEAKRRASENVKLFQHINVNVVCTKTGIKYLDQVARRSTIAILFEPNGHGTIYTNVSQLDEWASCLDIQNDKHFVALKKFLLFFNQTTGDAMVDFMAIELCLSFLRLSIHEWDGFYTPLPSLYVNLPCPKNILGKIVAHPEHEKYLIAPLNLQSRIDQIVQTVDATHGRCFIRPSGTEPLVRIYAEARTVAQRDEILRLVRGAVLQYVQGGGGK
;
A
#
# COMPACT_ATOMS: atom_id res chain seq x y z
N MET A 1 9.50 -14.47 43.12
CA MET A 1 8.75 -14.36 41.85
C MET A 1 8.37 -15.78 41.45
N PRO A 2 7.14 -16.02 40.96
CA PRO A 2 6.82 -17.31 40.35
C PRO A 2 7.87 -17.63 39.27
N ASN A 3 8.18 -18.91 39.11
CA ASN A 3 9.14 -19.35 38.09
C ASN A 3 8.59 -18.96 36.72
N ARG A 4 9.30 -18.09 35.98
CA ARG A 4 8.85 -17.61 34.66
C ARG A 4 8.49 -18.74 33.69
N LYS A 5 9.12 -19.92 33.85
CA LYS A 5 8.86 -21.10 33.01
C LYS A 5 7.56 -21.83 33.37
N GLU A 6 7.02 -21.55 34.55
CA GLU A 6 5.75 -22.09 35.03
C GLU A 6 4.56 -21.20 34.68
N SER A 7 4.77 -19.96 34.19
CA SER A 7 3.65 -19.10 33.80
C SER A 7 2.90 -19.68 32.59
N LEU A 8 1.60 -19.42 32.56
CA LEU A 8 0.69 -19.87 31.51
C LEU A 8 1.07 -19.29 30.15
N PHE A 9 1.49 -18.02 30.12
CA PHE A 9 2.03 -17.38 28.91
C PHE A 9 3.21 -18.16 28.34
N TYR A 10 4.22 -18.46 29.17
CA TYR A 10 5.43 -19.17 28.74
C TYR A 10 5.07 -20.56 28.20
N GLN A 11 4.23 -21.31 28.91
CA GLN A 11 3.79 -22.65 28.51
C GLN A 11 3.03 -22.64 27.17
N LYS A 12 2.19 -21.62 26.93
CA LYS A 12 1.43 -21.47 25.67
C LYS A 12 2.30 -21.01 24.51
N ILE A 13 3.09 -19.95 24.68
CA ILE A 13 3.77 -19.33 23.54
C ILE A 13 5.02 -20.11 23.09
N LYS A 14 5.65 -20.85 24.01
CA LYS A 14 6.90 -21.56 23.73
C LYS A 14 6.80 -22.58 22.59
N PRO A 15 5.84 -23.53 22.57
CA PRO A 15 5.72 -24.50 21.47
C PRO A 15 5.51 -23.81 20.11
N CYS A 16 4.76 -22.70 20.10
CA CYS A 16 4.52 -21.91 18.90
C CYS A 16 5.82 -21.25 18.39
N ILE A 17 6.63 -20.67 19.27
CA ILE A 17 7.93 -20.09 18.89
C ILE A 17 8.89 -21.18 18.40
N GLU A 18 8.98 -22.32 19.09
CA GLU A 18 9.84 -23.45 18.71
C GLU A 18 9.48 -24.00 17.33
N LYS A 19 8.19 -24.16 17.05
CA LYS A 19 7.67 -24.66 15.77
C LYS A 19 8.07 -23.79 14.57
N TYR A 20 8.10 -22.47 14.74
CA TYR A 20 8.35 -21.51 13.67
C TYR A 20 9.75 -20.91 13.68
N LEU A 21 10.69 -21.46 14.45
CA LEU A 21 12.09 -21.08 14.31
C LEU A 21 12.61 -21.42 12.90
N PRO A 22 13.49 -20.58 12.32
CA PRO A 22 14.17 -20.92 11.08
C PRO A 22 14.97 -22.21 11.22
N ARG A 23 15.23 -22.89 10.11
CA ARG A 23 15.97 -24.15 10.11
C ARG A 23 17.38 -23.96 10.66
N TYR A 24 17.80 -24.93 11.47
CA TYR A 24 19.12 -24.97 12.05
C TYR A 24 19.63 -26.41 12.15
N SER A 25 20.95 -26.53 12.24
CA SER A 25 21.66 -27.77 12.56
C SER A 25 22.37 -27.61 13.91
N SER A 26 22.58 -28.74 14.60
CA SER A 26 23.35 -28.79 15.84
C SER A 26 24.57 -29.68 15.64
N SER A 27 25.77 -29.18 15.96
CA SER A 27 27.00 -29.99 15.96
C SER A 27 26.98 -31.05 17.07
N GLU A 28 27.89 -32.03 17.00
CA GLU A 28 28.09 -33.03 18.05
C GLU A 28 28.45 -32.40 19.41
N GLU A 29 29.10 -31.23 19.39
CA GLU A 29 29.44 -30.43 20.57
C GLU A 29 28.28 -29.51 21.05
N GLY A 30 27.15 -29.53 20.34
CA GLY A 30 25.93 -28.79 20.68
C GLY A 30 25.88 -27.35 20.18
N HIS A 31 26.77 -26.94 19.27
CA HIS A 31 26.73 -25.62 18.63
C HIS A 31 25.61 -25.54 17.60
N ILE A 32 24.86 -24.44 17.61
CA ILE A 32 23.73 -24.22 16.70
C ILE A 32 24.18 -23.35 15.53
N GLN A 33 23.82 -23.80 14.33
CA GLN A 33 24.02 -23.03 13.10
C GLN A 33 22.71 -22.99 12.31
N PHE A 34 22.16 -21.79 12.13
CA PHE A 34 21.00 -21.56 11.26
C PHE A 34 21.40 -21.68 9.79
N GLU A 35 20.49 -22.15 8.93
CA GLU A 35 20.72 -22.27 7.48
C GLU A 35 20.96 -20.91 6.82
N CYS A 36 20.28 -19.87 7.29
CA CYS A 36 20.49 -18.48 6.92
C CYS A 36 21.13 -17.73 8.10
N ASP A 37 22.26 -17.06 7.86
CA ASP A 37 22.97 -16.25 8.86
C ASP A 37 22.73 -14.74 8.69
N CYS A 38 21.94 -14.36 7.68
CA CYS A 38 21.64 -12.98 7.32
C CYS A 38 20.42 -12.47 8.11
N GLU A 39 20.50 -11.23 8.60
CA GLU A 39 19.33 -10.60 9.22
C GLU A 39 18.25 -10.29 8.17
N PHE A 40 17.00 -10.57 8.54
CA PHE A 40 15.82 -10.30 7.73
C PHE A 40 15.23 -8.93 8.10
N SER A 41 15.18 -7.99 7.17
CA SER A 41 14.75 -6.61 7.44
C SER A 41 13.27 -6.38 7.11
N TYR A 42 12.55 -5.65 7.98
CA TYR A 42 11.24 -5.11 7.63
C TYR A 42 11.43 -3.90 6.70
N GLY A 43 11.21 -4.09 5.40
CA GLY A 43 11.48 -3.08 4.39
C GLY A 43 10.36 -2.04 4.23
N ASN A 44 10.39 -1.29 3.12
CA ASN A 44 9.33 -0.35 2.73
C ASN A 44 7.97 -1.01 2.48
N SER A 45 7.92 -2.34 2.41
CA SER A 45 6.73 -3.10 2.05
C SER A 45 6.57 -4.37 2.87
N GLY A 46 7.04 -4.32 4.13
CA GLY A 46 7.03 -5.44 5.06
C GLY A 46 8.16 -6.44 4.85
N PHE A 47 7.98 -7.65 5.39
CA PHE A 47 8.86 -8.78 5.09
C PHE A 47 8.43 -9.45 3.79
N ARG A 48 9.39 -9.86 2.96
CA ARG A 48 9.17 -10.61 1.73
C ARG A 48 10.31 -11.59 1.51
N ASP A 49 9.98 -12.84 1.21
CA ASP A 49 10.95 -13.85 0.84
C ASP A 49 10.27 -15.01 0.09
N LYS A 50 11.08 -15.94 -0.41
CA LYS A 50 10.62 -17.22 -0.93
C LYS A 50 9.93 -18.02 0.15
N TYR A 51 8.79 -18.60 -0.20
CA TYR A 51 8.04 -19.45 0.70
C TYR A 51 8.45 -20.92 0.53
N GLN A 52 8.82 -21.57 1.65
CA GLN A 52 9.05 -23.02 1.72
C GLN A 52 8.27 -23.61 2.89
N SER A 53 7.49 -24.67 2.62
CA SER A 53 6.46 -25.20 3.53
C SER A 53 6.97 -25.92 4.78
N ALA A 54 8.23 -26.34 4.82
CA ALA A 54 8.76 -27.17 5.93
C ALA A 54 9.39 -26.36 7.08
N SER A 55 10.09 -25.26 6.79
CA SER A 55 10.57 -24.24 7.73
C SER A 55 11.40 -23.24 6.92
N CYS A 56 11.12 -21.94 7.06
CA CYS A 56 11.85 -20.85 6.39
C CYS A 56 11.72 -19.55 7.21
N ASP A 57 12.56 -18.57 6.92
CA ASP A 57 12.58 -17.26 7.59
C ASP A 57 11.24 -16.52 7.48
N LEU A 58 10.49 -16.73 6.39
CA LEU A 58 9.17 -16.16 6.22
C LEU A 58 8.16 -16.71 7.25
N LEU A 59 8.21 -18.00 7.61
CA LEU A 59 7.33 -18.56 8.64
C LEU A 59 7.64 -17.96 10.02
N ASN A 60 8.92 -17.79 10.34
CA ASN A 60 9.35 -17.09 11.56
C ASN A 60 8.84 -15.64 11.55
N ALA A 61 9.00 -14.92 10.44
CA ALA A 61 8.51 -13.55 10.28
C ALA A 61 6.99 -13.44 10.45
N LEU A 62 6.21 -14.37 9.90
CA LEU A 62 4.75 -14.42 10.07
C LEU A 62 4.38 -14.68 11.53
N ASN A 63 5.02 -15.64 12.21
CA ASN A 63 4.80 -15.89 13.63
C ASN A 63 5.07 -14.63 14.47
N LYS A 64 6.21 -13.95 14.27
CA LYS A 64 6.50 -12.72 15.02
C LYS A 64 5.59 -11.56 14.65
N SER A 65 5.13 -11.50 13.39
CA SER A 65 4.12 -10.52 12.95
C SER A 65 2.76 -10.76 13.61
N GLY A 66 2.38 -12.02 13.81
CA GLY A 66 1.20 -12.42 14.58
C GLY A 66 1.27 -11.96 16.04
N ILE A 67 2.46 -12.04 16.65
CA ILE A 67 2.70 -11.52 18.01
C ILE A 67 2.53 -10.00 18.05
N LEU A 68 3.13 -9.27 17.11
CA LEU A 68 3.04 -7.82 17.07
C LEU A 68 1.62 -7.32 16.81
N VAL A 69 0.90 -7.90 15.85
CA VAL A 69 -0.49 -7.47 15.58
C VAL A 69 -1.41 -7.80 16.77
N GLY A 70 -1.16 -8.90 17.48
CA GLY A 70 -1.81 -9.20 18.76
C GLY A 70 -1.53 -8.15 19.83
N LEU A 71 -0.26 -7.74 19.99
CA LEU A 71 0.13 -6.65 20.88
C LEU A 71 -0.59 -5.34 20.53
N LEU A 72 -0.67 -4.96 19.26
CA LEU A 72 -1.35 -3.74 18.83
C LEU A 72 -2.85 -3.78 19.13
N PHE A 73 -3.51 -4.91 18.85
CA PHE A 73 -4.92 -5.11 19.19
C PHE A 73 -5.17 -4.92 20.69
N VAL A 74 -4.32 -5.54 21.52
CA VAL A 74 -4.38 -5.42 22.97
C VAL A 74 -4.13 -3.98 23.39
N LYS A 75 -3.04 -3.37 22.94
CA LYS A 75 -2.68 -1.98 23.25
C LYS A 75 -3.84 -1.01 23.02
N TYR A 76 -4.51 -1.09 21.86
CA TYR A 76 -5.57 -0.14 21.51
C TYR A 76 -6.90 -0.39 22.23
N ASN A 77 -7.15 -1.61 22.71
CA ASN A 77 -8.43 -1.98 23.30
C ASN A 77 -8.38 -2.18 24.83
N TYR A 78 -7.23 -2.53 25.39
CA TYR A 78 -7.09 -2.85 26.81
C TYR A 78 -7.35 -1.64 27.71
N GLU A 79 -6.83 -0.47 27.35
CA GLU A 79 -7.11 0.78 28.08
C GLU A 79 -8.56 1.23 27.94
N THR A 80 -9.21 0.93 26.80
CA THR A 80 -10.66 1.13 26.65
C THR A 80 -11.43 0.22 27.60
N ALA A 81 -11.08 -1.07 27.66
CA ALA A 81 -11.70 -2.02 28.58
C ALA A 81 -11.50 -1.62 30.06
N LYS A 82 -10.31 -1.15 30.45
CA LYS A 82 -10.04 -0.62 31.80
C LYS A 82 -10.88 0.62 32.11
N ARG A 83 -10.90 1.62 31.21
CA ARG A 83 -11.66 2.87 31.40
C ARG A 83 -13.15 2.62 31.64
N HIS A 84 -13.69 1.57 31.04
CA HIS A 84 -15.09 1.16 31.20
C HIS A 84 -15.29 0.06 32.27
N ASN A 85 -14.26 -0.28 33.05
CA ASN A 85 -14.29 -1.32 34.10
C ASN A 85 -14.77 -2.71 33.61
N LEU A 86 -14.39 -3.10 32.39
CA LEU A 86 -14.86 -4.33 31.74
C LEU A 86 -13.99 -5.56 32.02
N LEU A 87 -12.88 -5.41 32.76
CA LEU A 87 -11.90 -6.48 33.01
C LEU A 87 -12.02 -7.13 34.41
N GLY A 88 -12.88 -6.61 35.30
CA GLY A 88 -12.99 -7.08 36.69
C GLY A 88 -14.21 -7.98 36.97
N GLY A 89 -14.02 -9.31 36.93
CA GLY A 89 -14.78 -10.32 37.69
C GLY A 89 -16.23 -10.70 37.28
N GLN A 90 -16.46 -12.00 37.06
CA GLN A 90 -17.74 -12.73 36.84
C GLN A 90 -18.62 -12.25 35.67
N LEU A 91 -18.13 -12.40 34.44
CA LEU A 91 -18.97 -12.48 33.24
C LEU A 91 -19.32 -13.93 32.86
N GLU A 92 -18.62 -14.92 33.43
CA GLU A 92 -18.97 -16.33 33.29
C GLU A 92 -20.00 -16.72 34.35
N GLY A 93 -21.23 -16.98 33.93
CA GLY A 93 -22.22 -17.65 34.80
C GLY A 93 -23.67 -17.22 34.68
N ARG A 94 -24.05 -16.26 33.82
CA ARG A 94 -25.47 -16.02 33.52
C ARG A 94 -25.62 -15.71 32.05
N GLY A 95 -26.45 -16.47 31.34
CA GLY A 95 -26.97 -16.13 30.01
C GLY A 95 -27.82 -14.86 30.05
N LYS A 96 -27.22 -13.74 30.44
CA LYS A 96 -27.78 -12.41 30.32
C LYS A 96 -26.91 -11.68 29.31
N ASP A 97 -27.53 -11.30 28.21
CA ASP A 97 -27.03 -10.29 27.29
C ASP A 97 -26.42 -9.12 28.08
N PHE A 98 -25.41 -8.44 27.53
CA PHE A 98 -24.77 -7.21 28.07
C PHE A 98 -25.75 -6.01 28.26
N HIS A 99 -27.05 -6.29 28.20
CA HIS A 99 -28.20 -5.42 28.20
C HIS A 99 -28.35 -4.46 29.40
N PRO A 100 -27.71 -4.63 30.58
CA PRO A 100 -27.79 -3.60 31.62
C PRO A 100 -26.61 -2.62 31.64
N VAL A 101 -25.57 -2.76 30.81
CA VAL A 101 -24.54 -1.72 30.70
C VAL A 101 -25.08 -0.64 29.75
N CYS A 102 -25.71 0.39 30.30
CA CYS A 102 -26.05 1.60 29.57
C CYS A 102 -24.77 2.12 28.85
N GLY A 103 -24.77 2.17 27.51
CA GLY A 103 -23.61 2.61 26.72
C GLY A 103 -22.86 1.55 25.90
N VAL A 104 -23.40 0.32 25.68
CA VAL A 104 -22.76 -0.69 24.81
C VAL A 104 -22.39 -0.13 23.42
N HIS A 105 -23.26 0.72 22.85
CA HIS A 105 -23.04 1.37 21.56
C HIS A 105 -22.06 2.57 21.62
N GLU A 106 -21.68 3.04 22.80
CA GLU A 106 -20.77 4.18 22.99
C GLU A 106 -19.30 3.74 23.06
N VAL A 107 -19.03 2.47 23.37
CA VAL A 107 -17.66 1.95 23.44
C VAL A 107 -17.10 1.72 22.04
N ARG A 108 -16.10 2.53 21.68
CA ARG A 108 -15.40 2.46 20.39
C ARG A 108 -14.16 1.58 20.50
N TRP A 109 -14.33 0.32 20.16
CA TRP A 109 -13.24 -0.63 19.98
C TRP A 109 -12.47 -0.35 18.67
N LYS A 110 -11.22 -0.80 18.61
CA LYS A 110 -10.28 -0.54 17.50
C LYS A 110 -9.88 -1.81 16.79
N ASN A 111 -9.92 -1.75 15.46
CA ASN A 111 -9.40 -2.75 14.55
C ASN A 111 -7.90 -2.55 14.29
N VAL A 112 -7.21 -3.64 14.03
CA VAL A 112 -5.86 -3.66 13.44
C VAL A 112 -5.84 -4.64 12.28
N GLY A 113 -4.95 -4.44 11.32
CA GLY A 113 -4.89 -5.26 10.11
C GLY A 113 -3.55 -5.96 9.93
N ILE A 114 -3.59 -7.07 9.22
CA ILE A 114 -2.40 -7.77 8.72
C ILE A 114 -2.74 -8.36 7.35
N ILE A 115 -1.86 -8.13 6.37
CA ILE A 115 -2.06 -8.64 5.01
C ILE A 115 -0.87 -9.48 4.56
N ILE A 116 -1.18 -10.65 4.00
CA ILE A 116 -0.20 -11.59 3.45
C ILE A 116 -0.15 -11.39 1.94
N THR A 117 0.94 -10.80 1.46
CA THR A 117 1.18 -10.57 0.04
C THR A 117 2.63 -10.19 -0.21
N ALA A 118 3.11 -10.50 -1.42
CA ALA A 118 4.33 -9.92 -1.97
C ALA A 118 4.06 -9.04 -3.22
N SER A 119 2.83 -8.58 -3.46
CA SER A 119 2.51 -7.63 -4.54
C SER A 119 3.04 -8.12 -5.91
N HIS A 120 3.87 -7.32 -6.60
CA HIS A 120 4.48 -7.62 -7.89
C HIS A 120 5.52 -8.76 -7.90
N ASN A 121 5.96 -9.28 -6.75
CA ASN A 121 6.99 -10.33 -6.71
C ASN A 121 6.52 -11.63 -7.42
N PRO A 122 7.45 -12.50 -7.86
CA PRO A 122 7.13 -13.81 -8.44
C PRO A 122 6.26 -14.68 -7.53
N HIS A 123 5.45 -15.58 -8.09
CA HIS A 123 4.45 -16.39 -7.37
C HIS A 123 4.99 -17.31 -6.25
N ASP A 124 6.28 -17.66 -6.27
CA ASP A 124 6.96 -18.50 -5.27
C ASP A 124 7.44 -17.71 -4.04
N GLU A 125 7.34 -16.38 -4.08
CA GLU A 125 7.55 -15.50 -2.93
C GLU A 125 6.24 -15.21 -2.20
N ASN A 126 6.32 -14.76 -0.96
CA ASN A 126 5.20 -14.14 -0.25
C ASN A 126 5.74 -13.18 0.81
N GLY A 127 4.85 -12.51 1.54
CA GLY A 127 5.25 -11.48 2.48
C GLY A 127 4.15 -11.13 3.47
N VAL A 128 4.46 -10.22 4.38
CA VAL A 128 3.50 -9.73 5.36
C VAL A 128 3.70 -8.24 5.65
N LYS A 129 2.59 -7.50 5.67
CA LYS A 129 2.51 -6.10 6.09
C LYS A 129 1.52 -5.97 7.24
N ILE A 130 1.80 -5.09 8.20
CA ILE A 130 0.93 -4.84 9.36
C ILE A 130 0.33 -3.43 9.21
N ILE A 131 -0.95 -3.31 9.55
CA ILE A 131 -1.75 -2.11 9.42
C ILE A 131 -2.24 -1.67 10.80
N ASP A 132 -1.94 -0.43 11.16
CA ASP A 132 -2.30 0.17 12.44
C ASP A 132 -3.78 0.56 12.52
N GLN A 133 -4.21 1.11 13.66
CA GLN A 133 -5.59 1.56 13.87
C GLN A 133 -6.04 2.71 12.95
N ASN A 134 -5.12 3.39 12.27
CA ASN A 134 -5.42 4.47 11.33
C ASN A 134 -5.47 3.96 9.89
N GLY A 135 -5.43 2.64 9.68
CA GLY A 135 -5.37 2.05 8.34
C GLY A 135 -4.05 2.36 7.63
N ARG A 136 -2.97 2.66 8.36
CA ARG A 136 -1.63 2.94 7.81
C ARG A 136 -0.70 1.78 8.09
N GLN A 137 0.42 1.71 7.37
CA GLN A 137 1.50 0.81 7.79
C GLN A 137 2.00 1.22 9.19
N ILE A 138 2.48 0.24 9.95
CA ILE A 138 3.11 0.49 11.25
C ILE A 138 4.28 1.48 11.14
N ASP A 139 4.53 2.24 12.20
CA ASP A 139 5.63 3.21 12.23
C ASP A 139 7.01 2.54 12.43
N GLU A 140 8.07 3.34 12.26
CA GLU A 140 9.46 2.87 12.36
C GLU A 140 9.80 2.25 13.73
N VAL A 141 9.10 2.62 14.80
CA VAL A 141 9.32 2.05 16.15
C VAL A 141 8.87 0.60 16.16
N TYR A 142 7.66 0.32 15.68
CA TYR A 142 7.14 -1.04 15.58
C TYR A 142 7.87 -1.88 14.55
N GLU A 143 8.34 -1.29 13.45
CA GLU A 143 9.20 -1.96 12.47
C GLU A 143 10.53 -2.39 13.10
N GLY A 144 11.11 -1.52 13.95
CA GLY A 144 12.31 -1.81 14.71
C GLY A 144 12.11 -2.97 15.70
N TYR A 145 11.02 -2.94 16.48
CA TYR A 145 10.67 -4.04 17.40
C TYR A 145 10.47 -5.36 16.66
N LEU A 146 9.74 -5.35 15.54
CA LEU A 146 9.48 -6.54 14.77
C LEU A 146 10.75 -7.10 14.11
N THR A 147 11.58 -6.22 13.57
CA THR A 147 12.88 -6.59 12.98
C THR A 147 13.81 -7.19 14.04
N ASP A 148 13.86 -6.64 15.26
CA ASP A 148 14.61 -7.26 16.36
C ASP A 148 14.06 -8.63 16.73
N LEU A 149 12.75 -8.74 16.88
CA LEU A 149 12.09 -9.97 17.29
C LEU A 149 12.28 -11.10 16.28
N VAL A 150 12.21 -10.82 14.98
CA VAL A 150 12.45 -11.79 13.91
C VAL A 150 13.91 -12.25 13.90
N ASN A 151 14.86 -11.33 14.05
CA ASN A 151 16.30 -11.61 14.00
C ASN A 151 16.90 -12.04 15.34
N ARG A 152 16.08 -12.15 16.38
CA ARG A 152 16.55 -12.37 17.75
C ARG A 152 17.39 -13.64 17.88
N HIS A 153 17.02 -14.69 17.14
CA HIS A 153 17.75 -15.95 17.09
C HIS A 153 19.21 -15.79 16.63
N LEU A 154 19.46 -14.98 15.59
CA LEU A 154 20.81 -14.66 15.11
C LEU A 154 21.55 -13.73 16.06
N ARG A 155 20.86 -12.70 16.56
CA ARG A 155 21.44 -11.69 17.47
C ARG A 155 21.87 -12.30 18.80
N PHE A 156 21.12 -13.27 19.30
CA PHE A 156 21.46 -14.01 20.51
C PHE A 156 22.74 -14.84 20.35
N LEU A 157 22.88 -15.56 19.23
CA LEU A 157 24.10 -16.33 18.93
C LEU A 157 25.33 -15.43 18.87
N ARG A 158 25.25 -14.31 18.13
CA ARG A 158 26.35 -13.34 18.03
C ARG A 158 26.78 -12.78 19.39
N LYS A 159 25.82 -12.45 20.27
CA LYS A 159 26.12 -12.01 21.64
C LYS A 159 26.77 -13.12 22.47
N GLY A 160 26.29 -14.37 22.32
CA GLY A 160 26.84 -15.55 22.97
C GLY A 160 28.30 -15.78 22.61
N GLU A 161 28.66 -15.66 21.33
CA GLU A 161 30.03 -15.76 20.82
C GLU A 161 30.96 -14.67 21.36
N MET A 162 30.45 -13.44 21.59
CA MET A 162 31.23 -12.34 22.16
C MET A 162 31.42 -12.44 23.69
N CYS A 163 30.54 -13.17 24.39
CA CYS A 163 30.51 -13.24 25.85
C CYS A 163 31.01 -14.58 26.44
N SER A 164 31.29 -15.60 25.62
CA SER A 164 31.58 -16.95 26.13
C SER A 164 33.08 -17.22 26.32
N ILE A 165 33.50 -17.15 27.58
CA ILE A 165 34.49 -18.08 28.13
C ILE A 165 33.71 -19.37 28.49
N GLY A 166 33.57 -20.30 27.54
CA GLY A 166 33.32 -21.74 27.82
C GLY A 166 31.88 -22.27 28.01
N GLY A 167 30.81 -21.58 27.57
CA GLY A 167 29.42 -22.10 27.67
C GLY A 167 28.76 -22.45 26.31
N VAL A 168 28.16 -23.64 26.19
CA VAL A 168 27.44 -24.07 24.97
C VAL A 168 26.02 -23.47 24.91
N VAL A 169 25.74 -22.68 23.87
CA VAL A 169 24.40 -22.13 23.60
C VAL A 169 23.50 -23.21 22.98
N ARG A 170 22.37 -23.51 23.63
CA ARG A 170 21.34 -24.45 23.16
C ARG A 170 20.08 -23.73 22.71
N VAL A 171 19.23 -24.40 21.92
CA VAL A 171 18.10 -23.75 21.23
C VAL A 171 17.08 -23.20 22.22
N HIS A 172 16.88 -23.90 23.34
CA HIS A 172 15.99 -23.44 24.40
C HIS A 172 16.44 -22.13 25.05
N HIS A 173 17.74 -21.77 25.03
CA HIS A 173 18.20 -20.46 25.50
C HIS A 173 17.77 -19.35 24.52
N ILE A 174 17.81 -19.63 23.21
CA ILE A 174 17.35 -18.71 22.17
C ILE A 174 15.84 -18.49 22.29
N VAL A 175 15.09 -19.58 22.45
CA VAL A 175 13.63 -19.53 22.65
C VAL A 175 13.27 -18.75 23.91
N ASP A 176 13.97 -19.00 25.03
CA ASP A 176 13.77 -18.26 26.28
C ASP A 176 13.97 -16.74 26.07
N ASP A 177 15.03 -16.31 25.38
CA ASP A 177 15.30 -14.89 25.09
C ASP A 177 14.26 -14.26 24.15
N ILE A 178 13.75 -15.02 23.17
CA ILE A 178 12.63 -14.56 22.32
C ILE A 178 11.38 -14.32 23.18
N ILE A 179 11.04 -15.25 24.07
CA ILE A 179 9.85 -15.13 24.95
C ILE A 179 10.02 -13.95 25.91
N ASP A 180 11.20 -13.79 26.51
CA ASP A 180 11.52 -12.65 27.38
C ASP A 180 11.37 -11.32 26.61
N CYS A 181 11.81 -11.27 25.36
CA CYS A 181 11.64 -10.10 24.49
C CYS A 181 10.17 -9.79 24.20
N VAL A 182 9.33 -10.81 23.92
CA VAL A 182 7.89 -10.63 23.75
C VAL A 182 7.25 -10.09 25.02
N ALA A 183 7.53 -10.68 26.18
CA ALA A 183 6.99 -10.22 27.46
C ALA A 183 7.39 -8.77 27.77
N HIS A 184 8.63 -8.39 27.43
CA HIS A 184 9.09 -7.02 27.56
C HIS A 184 8.31 -6.06 26.65
N LEU A 185 8.08 -6.39 25.38
CA LEU A 185 7.29 -5.55 24.46
C LEU A 185 5.86 -5.31 24.99
N PHE A 186 5.19 -6.32 25.52
CA PHE A 186 3.87 -6.17 26.14
C PHE A 186 3.90 -5.27 27.38
N ARG A 187 4.95 -5.35 28.18
CA ARG A 187 5.13 -4.49 29.36
C ARG A 187 5.33 -3.02 28.97
N GLU A 188 6.17 -2.76 27.97
CA GLU A 188 6.46 -1.39 27.51
C GLU A 188 5.27 -0.77 26.77
N GLU A 189 4.69 -1.50 25.80
CA GLU A 189 3.72 -0.93 24.87
C GLU A 189 2.27 -1.03 25.33
N ALA A 190 1.94 -2.03 26.17
CA ALA A 190 0.58 -2.27 26.66
C ALA A 190 0.48 -2.23 28.20
N HIS A 191 1.58 -2.06 28.92
CA HIS A 191 1.62 -2.06 30.39
C HIS A 191 1.05 -3.34 31.00
N ILE A 192 1.35 -4.49 30.38
CA ILE A 192 0.92 -5.83 30.83
C ILE A 192 2.15 -6.68 31.13
N ASP A 193 2.22 -7.23 32.35
CA ASP A 193 3.23 -8.23 32.69
C ASP A 193 2.77 -9.63 32.26
N MET A 194 3.29 -10.11 31.13
CA MET A 194 2.86 -11.39 30.56
C MET A 194 3.20 -12.62 31.42
N TYR A 195 4.11 -12.49 32.40
CA TYR A 195 4.42 -13.57 33.33
C TYR A 195 3.47 -13.65 34.54
N ASP A 196 2.63 -12.64 34.74
CA ASP A 196 1.52 -12.72 35.69
C ASP A 196 0.33 -13.41 35.01
N ASP A 197 -0.02 -14.61 35.48
CA ASP A 197 -1.10 -15.41 34.89
C ASP A 197 -2.46 -14.68 34.93
N ALA A 198 -2.72 -13.85 35.95
CA ALA A 198 -3.95 -13.06 36.01
C ALA A 198 -3.94 -11.97 34.94
N ALA A 199 -2.80 -11.31 34.74
CA ALA A 199 -2.63 -10.32 33.67
C ALA A 199 -2.76 -10.99 32.30
N PHE A 200 -2.14 -12.14 32.07
CA PHE A 200 -2.24 -12.87 30.80
C PHE A 200 -3.64 -13.41 30.51
N GLU A 201 -4.39 -13.89 31.51
CA GLU A 201 -5.78 -14.30 31.34
C GLU A 201 -6.74 -13.11 31.12
N SER A 202 -6.35 -11.89 31.51
CA SER A 202 -7.11 -10.69 31.15
C SER A 202 -7.16 -10.43 29.63
N LEU A 203 -6.23 -11.00 28.86
CA LEU A 203 -6.25 -10.95 27.38
C LEU A 203 -7.41 -11.78 26.83
N HIS A 204 -7.64 -12.96 27.42
CA HIS A 204 -8.79 -13.79 27.08
C HIS A 204 -10.10 -13.09 27.45
N THR A 205 -10.11 -12.42 28.60
CA THR A 205 -11.26 -11.58 29.03
C THR A 205 -11.51 -10.45 28.04
N LEU A 206 -10.46 -9.76 27.57
CA LEU A 206 -10.56 -8.72 26.55
C LEU A 206 -11.17 -9.27 25.24
N ASP A 207 -10.66 -10.39 24.73
CA ASP A 207 -11.17 -11.05 23.51
C ASP A 207 -12.66 -11.40 23.66
N ASN A 208 -13.07 -11.95 24.81
CA ASN A 208 -14.47 -12.25 25.09
C ASN A 208 -15.35 -10.98 25.16
N VAL A 209 -14.89 -9.93 25.84
CA VAL A 209 -15.62 -8.67 25.98
C VAL A 209 -15.82 -8.02 24.61
N VAL A 210 -14.76 -7.85 23.82
CA VAL A 210 -14.85 -7.24 22.49
C VAL A 210 -15.77 -8.06 21.59
N HIS A 211 -15.63 -9.39 21.59
CA HIS A 211 -16.50 -10.29 20.84
C HIS A 211 -17.98 -10.15 21.24
N SER A 212 -18.28 -10.07 22.54
CA SER A 212 -19.64 -9.87 23.02
C SER A 212 -20.22 -8.52 22.59
N PHE A 213 -19.43 -7.44 22.62
CA PHE A 213 -19.84 -6.13 22.11
C PHE A 213 -20.05 -6.15 20.60
N ASN A 214 -19.23 -6.88 19.84
CA ASN A 214 -19.39 -7.03 18.38
C ASN A 214 -20.76 -7.62 17.98
N ARG A 215 -21.47 -8.35 18.88
CA ARG A 215 -22.81 -8.86 18.59
C ARG A 215 -23.87 -7.76 18.49
N HIS A 216 -23.65 -6.64 19.17
CA HIS A 216 -24.59 -5.53 19.28
C HIS A 216 -24.09 -4.27 18.57
N ASN A 217 -22.79 -4.18 18.29
CA ASN A 217 -22.20 -3.05 17.59
C ASN A 217 -22.27 -3.21 16.06
N VAL A 218 -22.71 -2.14 15.41
CA VAL A 218 -22.71 -2.02 13.94
C VAL A 218 -21.28 -2.00 13.39
N LEU A 219 -20.35 -1.33 14.09
CA LEU A 219 -18.92 -1.35 13.76
C LEU A 219 -18.21 -2.32 14.68
N LYS A 220 -17.56 -3.32 14.09
CA LYS A 220 -16.96 -4.41 14.87
C LYS A 220 -15.46 -4.26 14.91
N ALA A 221 -14.88 -4.60 16.04
CA ALA A 221 -13.44 -4.56 16.25
C ALA A 221 -12.83 -5.95 16.23
N ASN A 222 -11.81 -6.11 15.41
CA ASN A 222 -11.16 -7.37 15.15
C ASN A 222 -9.68 -7.18 14.85
N VAL A 223 -8.93 -8.27 14.94
CA VAL A 223 -7.70 -8.46 14.18
C VAL A 223 -8.11 -8.91 12.78
N CYS A 224 -8.04 -8.02 11.80
CA CYS A 224 -8.41 -8.30 10.42
C CYS A 224 -7.23 -8.93 9.67
N ILE A 225 -7.43 -10.13 9.12
CA ILE A 225 -6.42 -10.85 8.33
C ILE A 225 -6.90 -11.00 6.89
N GLY A 226 -6.07 -10.59 5.94
CA GLY A 226 -6.34 -10.69 4.51
C GLY A 226 -5.13 -11.23 3.75
N PHE A 227 -5.36 -11.71 2.54
CA PHE A 227 -4.30 -12.23 1.69
C PHE A 227 -4.63 -12.17 0.20
N ASP A 228 -3.59 -12.16 -0.64
CA ASP A 228 -3.71 -12.22 -2.10
C ASP A 228 -3.96 -13.65 -2.62
N THR A 229 -3.88 -13.86 -3.94
CA THR A 229 -4.15 -15.15 -4.60
C THR A 229 -2.99 -16.14 -4.56
N ARG A 230 -1.90 -15.87 -3.83
CA ARG A 230 -0.77 -16.82 -3.72
C ARG A 230 -1.20 -18.11 -3.03
N SER A 231 -0.73 -19.24 -3.56
CA SER A 231 -1.04 -20.57 -3.01
C SER A 231 -0.57 -20.75 -1.56
N SER A 232 0.52 -20.08 -1.18
CA SER A 232 1.08 -20.13 0.17
C SER A 232 0.27 -19.34 1.21
N SER A 233 -0.58 -18.41 0.78
CA SER A 233 -1.30 -17.48 1.66
C SER A 233 -2.21 -18.17 2.68
N VAL A 234 -2.87 -19.27 2.29
CA VAL A 234 -3.75 -20.02 3.20
C VAL A 234 -2.96 -20.63 4.37
N HIS A 235 -1.80 -21.22 4.10
CA HIS A 235 -0.95 -21.78 5.16
C HIS A 235 -0.33 -20.67 6.02
N LEU A 236 0.17 -19.59 5.41
CA LEU A 236 0.72 -18.46 6.16
C LEU A 236 -0.33 -17.82 7.07
N ASN A 237 -1.60 -17.79 6.67
CA ASN A 237 -2.67 -17.34 7.54
C ASN A 237 -2.88 -18.25 8.76
N GLN A 238 -2.75 -19.57 8.60
CA GLN A 238 -2.84 -20.49 9.73
C GLN A 238 -1.76 -20.22 10.78
N VAL A 239 -0.54 -19.82 10.37
CA VAL A 239 0.52 -19.39 11.30
C VAL A 239 0.07 -18.20 12.14
N LEU A 240 -0.59 -17.20 11.54
CA LEU A 240 -1.11 -16.04 12.26
C LEU A 240 -2.22 -16.42 13.25
N VAL A 241 -3.19 -17.21 12.79
CA VAL A 241 -4.31 -17.69 13.63
C VAL A 241 -3.80 -18.51 14.80
N GLU A 242 -2.86 -19.42 14.56
CA GLU A 242 -2.22 -20.22 15.61
C GLU A 242 -1.47 -19.34 16.60
N THR A 243 -0.72 -18.34 16.12
CA THR A 243 0.03 -17.42 16.99
C THR A 243 -0.91 -16.61 17.89
N LEU A 244 -1.94 -15.99 17.32
CA LEU A 244 -2.93 -15.19 18.06
C LEU A 244 -3.67 -16.04 19.11
N SER A 245 -3.98 -17.28 18.76
CA SER A 245 -4.59 -18.27 19.65
C SER A 245 -3.73 -18.58 20.88
N HIS A 246 -2.39 -18.58 20.75
CA HIS A 246 -1.47 -18.75 21.87
C HIS A 246 -1.32 -17.49 22.73
N LEU A 247 -1.75 -16.32 22.21
CA LEU A 247 -1.83 -15.05 22.94
C LEU A 247 -3.23 -14.79 23.54
N ASN A 248 -4.10 -15.81 23.61
CA ASN A 248 -5.47 -15.69 24.09
C ASN A 248 -6.40 -14.81 23.22
N ILE A 249 -6.06 -14.57 21.95
CA ILE A 249 -6.88 -13.80 20.98
C ILE A 249 -7.44 -14.77 19.94
N ARG A 250 -8.75 -15.05 19.98
CA ARG A 250 -9.39 -16.03 19.08
C ARG A 250 -10.71 -15.54 18.50
N LYS A 251 -11.61 -15.06 19.35
CA LYS A 251 -12.98 -14.68 18.98
C LYS A 251 -13.05 -13.36 18.22
N CYS A 252 -12.01 -12.54 18.31
CA CYS A 252 -11.87 -11.30 17.55
C CYS A 252 -10.98 -11.44 16.31
N VAL A 253 -10.63 -12.65 15.88
CA VAL A 253 -9.89 -12.85 14.62
C VAL A 253 -10.87 -12.85 13.46
N ASN A 254 -10.73 -11.87 12.56
CA ASN A 254 -11.54 -11.73 11.36
C ASN A 254 -10.72 -12.05 10.10
N ASN A 255 -10.86 -13.26 9.56
CA ASN A 255 -10.24 -13.62 8.28
C ASN A 255 -11.09 -13.11 7.10
N MET A 256 -10.72 -11.98 6.53
CA MET A 256 -11.34 -11.44 5.32
C MET A 256 -10.95 -12.23 4.06
N CYS A 257 -9.97 -13.13 4.17
CA CYS A 257 -9.47 -13.97 3.07
C CYS A 257 -8.98 -13.13 1.88
N TYR A 258 -9.50 -13.37 0.68
CA TYR A 258 -9.05 -12.72 -0.55
C TYR A 258 -9.48 -11.25 -0.57
N VAL A 259 -8.53 -10.35 -0.32
CA VAL A 259 -8.72 -8.90 -0.33
C VAL A 259 -7.53 -8.22 -1.02
N THR A 260 -7.78 -7.06 -1.64
CA THR A 260 -6.70 -6.22 -2.15
C THR A 260 -5.96 -5.57 -0.98
N THR A 261 -4.69 -5.20 -1.17
CA THR A 261 -3.96 -4.40 -0.16
C THR A 261 -4.70 -3.11 0.19
N PRO A 262 -5.16 -2.31 -0.78
CA PRO A 262 -5.85 -1.05 -0.48
C PRO A 262 -7.19 -1.23 0.23
N CYS A 263 -7.92 -2.31 -0.08
CA CYS A 263 -9.17 -2.65 0.61
C CYS A 263 -8.94 -2.92 2.10
N MET A 264 -7.89 -3.66 2.47
CA MET A 264 -7.59 -3.93 3.88
C MET A 264 -7.26 -2.63 4.63
N HIS A 265 -6.40 -1.78 4.05
CA HIS A 265 -6.07 -0.46 4.62
C HIS A 265 -7.33 0.40 4.83
N PHE A 266 -8.19 0.49 3.81
CA PHE A 266 -9.46 1.22 3.88
C PHE A 266 -10.39 0.66 4.95
N VAL A 267 -10.59 -0.66 4.99
CA VAL A 267 -11.52 -1.31 5.92
C VAL A 267 -11.11 -1.07 7.38
N VAL A 268 -9.81 -1.23 7.70
CA VAL A 268 -9.32 -0.95 9.05
C VAL A 268 -9.55 0.52 9.42
N TYR A 269 -9.26 1.45 8.50
CA TYR A 269 -9.51 2.87 8.72
C TYR A 269 -10.99 3.18 8.93
N PHE A 270 -11.84 2.74 8.01
CA PHE A 270 -13.26 3.02 7.99
C PHE A 270 -13.94 2.59 9.29
N PHE A 271 -13.74 1.33 9.72
CA PHE A 271 -14.34 0.84 10.96
C PHE A 271 -13.85 1.58 12.22
N ASN A 272 -12.66 2.18 12.17
CA ASN A 272 -12.10 2.91 13.31
C ASN A 272 -12.41 4.41 13.32
N ALA A 273 -12.78 4.99 12.16
CA ALA A 273 -12.83 6.43 11.94
C ALA A 273 -14.17 6.97 11.40
N VAL A 274 -15.09 6.16 10.86
CA VAL A 274 -16.32 6.64 10.18
C VAL A 274 -17.24 7.55 11.01
N HIS A 275 -17.14 7.52 12.35
CA HIS A 275 -17.90 8.41 13.25
C HIS A 275 -17.05 9.49 13.92
N VAL A 276 -15.84 9.72 13.41
CA VAL A 276 -14.87 10.72 13.92
C VAL A 276 -14.37 11.57 12.77
N ASP A 277 -14.04 10.95 11.64
CA ASP A 277 -13.54 11.62 10.46
C ASP A 277 -14.70 12.04 9.55
N GLU A 278 -14.90 13.36 9.46
CA GLU A 278 -15.92 13.99 8.62
C GLU A 278 -15.66 13.77 7.11
N SER A 279 -14.47 13.31 6.71
CA SER A 279 -14.18 12.97 5.33
C SER A 279 -14.86 11.67 4.87
N LEU A 280 -15.28 10.82 5.79
CA LEU A 280 -15.97 9.57 5.49
C LEU A 280 -17.48 9.81 5.49
N ASN A 281 -18.18 9.26 4.49
CA ASN A 281 -19.64 9.31 4.47
C ASN A 281 -20.26 8.17 5.33
N PRO A 282 -20.84 8.46 6.51
CA PRO A 282 -21.48 7.44 7.33
C PRO A 282 -22.81 6.95 6.73
N GLU A 283 -23.42 7.67 5.78
CA GLU A 283 -24.70 7.27 5.18
C GLU A 283 -24.63 5.91 4.48
N VAL A 284 -23.44 5.48 4.05
CA VAL A 284 -23.22 4.15 3.47
C VAL A 284 -23.68 3.04 4.43
N ILE A 285 -23.53 3.25 5.75
CA ILE A 285 -23.93 2.32 6.82
C ILE A 285 -25.46 2.16 6.84
N HIS A 286 -26.19 3.23 6.52
CA HIS A 286 -27.65 3.29 6.60
C HIS A 286 -28.36 2.92 5.30
N SER A 287 -27.64 2.92 4.16
CA SER A 287 -28.22 2.78 2.82
C SER A 287 -28.85 1.41 2.47
N GLY A 288 -29.00 0.48 3.41
CA GLY A 288 -29.79 -0.76 3.27
C GLY A 288 -29.24 -1.82 2.30
N GLY A 289 -28.32 -1.47 1.39
CA GLY A 289 -27.69 -2.38 0.43
C GLY A 289 -26.22 -2.70 0.71
N CYS A 290 -25.67 -2.27 1.85
CA CYS A 290 -24.27 -2.45 2.20
C CYS A 290 -24.11 -3.50 3.31
N ALA A 291 -23.51 -4.64 2.98
CA ALA A 291 -23.12 -5.64 3.96
C ALA A 291 -21.85 -5.18 4.68
N LEU A 292 -22.01 -4.62 5.89
CA LEU A 292 -20.88 -4.36 6.81
C LEU A 292 -20.28 -5.66 7.34
N HIS A 293 -21.07 -6.72 7.30
CA HIS A 293 -20.76 -7.99 7.90
C HIS A 293 -20.76 -9.10 6.89
N LYS A 294 -20.06 -10.19 7.21
CA LYS A 294 -20.04 -11.36 6.36
C LYS A 294 -21.44 -11.92 6.22
N GLU A 295 -21.78 -12.39 5.03
CA GLU A 295 -23.06 -13.07 4.80
C GLU A 295 -22.82 -14.48 4.26
N VAL A 296 -23.77 -15.40 4.50
CA VAL A 296 -23.70 -16.73 3.88
C VAL A 296 -23.71 -16.52 2.37
N GLY A 297 -22.66 -17.03 1.72
CA GLY A 297 -22.49 -16.94 0.27
C GLY A 297 -21.50 -15.88 -0.19
N ASP A 298 -20.89 -15.11 0.72
CA ASP A 298 -19.84 -14.14 0.39
C ASP A 298 -18.68 -14.73 -0.41
N LEU A 299 -18.42 -16.03 -0.25
CA LEU A 299 -17.35 -16.75 -0.95
C LEU A 299 -17.84 -17.50 -2.20
N ASP A 300 -19.12 -17.47 -2.52
CA ASP A 300 -19.70 -18.26 -3.63
C ASP A 300 -19.12 -17.84 -4.99
N TYR A 301 -18.66 -16.59 -5.12
CA TYR A 301 -17.99 -16.12 -6.33
C TYR A 301 -16.72 -16.91 -6.66
N LEU A 302 -16.05 -17.49 -5.65
CA LEU A 302 -14.82 -18.27 -5.83
C LEU A 302 -15.04 -19.53 -6.66
N HIS A 303 -16.26 -20.06 -6.74
CA HIS A 303 -16.57 -21.22 -7.60
C HIS A 303 -16.37 -20.95 -9.09
N ARG A 304 -16.23 -19.69 -9.49
CA ARG A 304 -16.01 -19.28 -10.89
C ARG A 304 -14.53 -19.12 -11.25
N PHE A 305 -13.62 -19.35 -10.30
CA PHE A 305 -12.20 -19.07 -10.47
C PHE A 305 -11.34 -20.28 -10.07
N CYS A 306 -10.23 -20.47 -10.77
CA CYS A 306 -9.23 -21.48 -10.44
C CYS A 306 -8.06 -20.80 -9.72
N ILE A 307 -8.00 -20.93 -8.39
CA ILE A 307 -6.91 -20.36 -7.60
C ILE A 307 -5.76 -21.37 -7.51
N PRO A 308 -4.52 -20.98 -7.82
CA PRO A 308 -3.35 -21.85 -7.72
C PRO A 308 -3.24 -22.50 -6.32
N GLY A 309 -3.08 -23.83 -6.26
CA GLY A 309 -3.12 -24.60 -5.00
C GLY A 309 -4.50 -25.21 -4.66
N GLY A 310 -5.51 -24.96 -5.49
CA GLY A 310 -6.61 -25.89 -5.76
C GLY A 310 -7.76 -25.95 -4.76
N ARG A 311 -7.80 -25.13 -3.71
CA ARG A 311 -8.97 -25.06 -2.82
C ARG A 311 -9.27 -23.62 -2.37
N PRO A 312 -10.55 -23.17 -2.41
CA PRO A 312 -10.95 -21.97 -1.69
C PRO A 312 -10.59 -22.12 -0.21
N PRO A 313 -10.39 -21.00 0.51
CA PRO A 313 -10.14 -21.04 1.94
C PRO A 313 -11.25 -21.86 2.62
N PRO A 314 -10.91 -22.75 3.56
CA PRO A 314 -11.92 -23.50 4.30
C PRO A 314 -12.96 -22.54 4.88
N LEU A 315 -14.25 -22.88 4.80
CA LEU A 315 -15.33 -22.02 5.30
C LEU A 315 -15.12 -21.63 6.78
N GLY A 316 -14.55 -22.54 7.58
CA GLY A 316 -14.21 -22.28 8.99
C GLY A 316 -13.13 -21.21 9.19
N LEU A 317 -12.29 -20.96 8.18
CA LEU A 317 -11.35 -19.83 8.20
C LEU A 317 -12.13 -18.51 8.07
N TYR A 318 -13.05 -18.42 7.11
CA TYR A 318 -13.79 -17.18 6.80
C TYR A 318 -14.91 -16.87 7.79
N TYR A 319 -15.79 -17.82 8.11
CA TYR A 319 -16.94 -17.59 9.01
C TYR A 319 -16.65 -17.93 10.48
N GLY A 320 -15.45 -18.43 10.79
CA GLY A 320 -15.10 -18.94 12.11
C GLY A 320 -15.72 -20.31 12.38
N VAL A 321 -15.05 -21.11 13.20
CA VAL A 321 -15.62 -22.35 13.75
C VAL A 321 -16.37 -21.95 15.03
N GLY A 322 -17.69 -22.15 15.07
CA GLY A 322 -18.46 -21.96 16.30
C GLY A 322 -17.82 -22.74 17.46
N GLU A 323 -17.92 -22.23 18.69
CA GLU A 323 -17.27 -22.77 19.90
C GLU A 323 -17.32 -24.31 19.95
N GLN A 324 -16.24 -24.96 19.52
CA GLN A 324 -15.92 -26.34 19.83
C GLN A 324 -14.54 -26.29 20.48
N PRO A 325 -14.39 -26.79 21.71
CA PRO A 325 -13.10 -26.83 22.38
C PRO A 325 -12.13 -27.75 21.63
N HIS A 326 -10.84 -27.41 21.74
CA HIS A 326 -9.69 -28.10 21.14
C HIS A 326 -9.81 -29.62 21.09
N ASP A 327 -9.72 -30.16 19.88
CA ASP A 327 -8.82 -31.26 19.48
C ASP A 327 -9.37 -31.88 18.19
N GLN A 328 -8.87 -31.42 17.03
CA GLN A 328 -8.76 -32.16 15.75
C GLN A 328 -8.52 -31.18 14.58
N PHE A 329 -7.29 -30.66 14.49
CA PHE A 329 -6.72 -30.38 13.17
C PHE A 329 -6.14 -31.69 12.63
N ALA A 330 -7.03 -32.61 12.25
CA ALA A 330 -6.66 -33.83 11.54
C ALA A 330 -7.35 -33.80 10.16
N TYR A 331 -6.52 -33.81 9.12
CA TYR A 331 -6.92 -34.04 7.74
C TYR A 331 -7.85 -35.27 7.62
N ALA A 332 -9.03 -35.12 7.02
CA ALA A 332 -9.58 -36.04 6.02
C ALA A 332 -10.94 -35.55 5.52
N GLY A 333 -11.20 -35.74 4.23
CA GLY A 333 -12.42 -35.30 3.56
C GLY A 333 -13.68 -35.98 4.07
N ALA A 334 -14.73 -35.18 4.22
CA ALA A 334 -16.12 -35.63 4.15
C ALA A 334 -17.00 -34.41 3.84
N GLU A 335 -17.52 -34.35 2.61
CA GLU A 335 -18.67 -33.52 2.31
C GLU A 335 -19.81 -33.92 3.25
N THR A 336 -20.20 -33.02 4.16
CA THR A 336 -21.39 -33.22 4.98
C THR A 336 -22.36 -32.09 4.71
N ASN A 337 -23.55 -32.49 4.24
CA ASN A 337 -24.69 -31.66 3.89
C ASN A 337 -25.11 -30.76 5.07
N ILE A 338 -24.76 -29.48 5.01
CA ILE A 338 -25.28 -28.43 5.91
C ILE A 338 -26.57 -27.90 5.31
N ARG A 339 -27.68 -28.61 5.51
CA ARG A 339 -29.04 -28.07 5.33
C ARG A 339 -29.92 -28.56 6.47
N GLN A 340 -30.00 -27.72 7.51
CA GLN A 340 -31.04 -27.60 8.56
C GLN A 340 -30.43 -27.46 9.97
N LYS A 341 -30.15 -26.22 10.37
CA LYS A 341 -30.19 -25.73 11.77
C LYS A 341 -30.40 -24.21 11.72
N SER A 342 -31.65 -23.79 11.87
CA SER A 342 -32.13 -22.44 11.51
C SER A 342 -32.11 -21.40 12.63
N ASP A 343 -31.39 -21.59 13.74
CA ASP A 343 -31.30 -20.53 14.80
C ASP A 343 -29.88 -20.30 15.36
N ILE A 344 -28.85 -21.02 14.90
CA ILE A 344 -27.45 -20.86 15.39
C ILE A 344 -26.56 -20.11 14.37
N THR A 345 -27.05 -19.88 13.15
CA THR A 345 -26.23 -19.35 12.03
C THR A 345 -26.16 -17.83 11.95
N SER A 346 -27.06 -17.08 12.60
CA SER A 346 -27.05 -15.60 12.55
C SER A 346 -25.80 -14.99 13.20
N HIS A 347 -25.21 -15.68 14.20
CA HIS A 347 -24.05 -15.18 14.95
C HIS A 347 -22.69 -15.52 14.33
N LEU A 348 -22.60 -16.57 13.48
CA LEU A 348 -21.35 -16.95 12.79
C LEU A 348 -20.90 -15.87 11.77
N LEU A 349 -21.86 -15.09 11.28
CA LEU A 349 -21.70 -14.09 10.22
C LEU A 349 -21.26 -12.71 10.73
N ALA A 350 -21.10 -12.55 12.03
CA ALA A 350 -20.95 -11.24 12.63
C ALA A 350 -19.51 -10.65 12.53
N TYR A 351 -18.74 -10.84 11.46
CA TYR A 351 -17.42 -10.22 11.27
C TYR A 351 -17.41 -9.18 10.15
N ASN A 352 -16.40 -8.31 10.08
CA ASN A 352 -16.31 -7.29 9.02
C ASN A 352 -16.11 -7.94 7.64
N SER A 353 -16.89 -7.48 6.66
CA SER A 353 -16.79 -7.89 5.25
C SER A 353 -15.98 -6.86 4.45
N ASP A 354 -15.40 -7.28 3.32
CA ASP A 354 -14.82 -6.36 2.33
C ASP A 354 -15.89 -5.71 1.42
N GLN A 355 -17.14 -6.17 1.47
CA GLN A 355 -18.25 -5.60 0.69
C GLN A 355 -18.46 -4.10 0.98
N ILE A 356 -18.21 -3.65 2.22
CA ILE A 356 -18.25 -2.22 2.58
C ILE A 356 -17.33 -1.35 1.72
N TYR A 357 -16.15 -1.86 1.34
CA TYR A 357 -15.23 -1.13 0.47
C TYR A 357 -15.86 -0.85 -0.89
N PHE A 358 -16.41 -1.88 -1.55
CA PHE A 358 -17.05 -1.73 -2.85
C PHE A 358 -18.30 -0.87 -2.79
N ALA A 359 -19.13 -1.05 -1.75
CA ALA A 359 -20.32 -0.24 -1.53
C ALA A 359 -19.98 1.24 -1.32
N TYR A 360 -18.97 1.53 -0.49
CA TYR A 360 -18.52 2.89 -0.21
C TYR A 360 -18.04 3.60 -1.47
N PHE A 361 -17.09 3.02 -2.20
CA PHE A 361 -16.55 3.67 -3.39
C PHE A 361 -17.55 3.73 -4.55
N THR A 362 -18.46 2.75 -4.67
CA THR A 362 -19.56 2.83 -5.64
C THR A 362 -20.52 3.98 -5.30
N HIS A 363 -20.89 4.13 -4.03
CA HIS A 363 -21.74 5.23 -3.57
C HIS A 363 -21.04 6.59 -3.74
N ALA A 364 -19.80 6.72 -3.28
CA ALA A 364 -19.00 7.94 -3.43
C ALA A 364 -18.82 8.33 -4.90
N PHE A 365 -18.59 7.36 -5.79
CA PHE A 365 -18.52 7.59 -7.23
C PHE A 365 -19.85 8.08 -7.80
N LYS A 366 -20.98 7.46 -7.43
CA LYS A 366 -22.32 7.86 -7.89
C LYS A 366 -22.61 9.32 -7.49
N GLU A 367 -22.31 9.68 -6.25
CA GLU A 367 -22.45 11.04 -5.73
C GLU A 367 -21.53 12.04 -6.44
N LEU A 368 -20.27 11.67 -6.66
CA LEU A 368 -19.30 12.49 -7.39
C LEU A 368 -19.73 12.71 -8.84
N TYR A 369 -20.09 11.64 -9.55
CA TYR A 369 -20.53 11.70 -10.95
C TYR A 369 -21.72 12.62 -11.11
N ARG A 370 -22.76 12.45 -10.28
CA ARG A 370 -23.95 13.31 -10.30
C ARG A 370 -23.58 14.77 -10.03
N CYS A 371 -22.79 15.02 -8.99
CA CYS A 371 -22.38 16.37 -8.61
C CYS A 371 -21.59 17.05 -9.74
N LEU A 372 -20.66 16.35 -10.40
CA LEU A 372 -19.92 16.86 -11.55
C LEU A 372 -20.84 17.12 -12.74
N ASP A 373 -21.70 16.17 -13.09
CA ASP A 373 -22.58 16.31 -14.26
C ASP A 373 -23.56 17.48 -14.10
N GLU A 374 -24.15 17.64 -12.91
CA GLU A 374 -25.01 18.79 -12.59
C GLU A 374 -24.23 20.12 -12.57
N THR A 375 -23.02 20.11 -11.99
CA THR A 375 -22.21 21.33 -11.87
C THR A 375 -21.75 21.85 -13.23
N TYR A 376 -21.41 20.94 -14.15
CA TYR A 376 -20.86 21.21 -15.48
C TYR A 376 -21.86 20.93 -16.61
N GLU A 377 -23.15 21.17 -16.38
CA GLU A 377 -24.19 21.23 -17.42
C GLU A 377 -24.27 19.97 -18.32
N GLY A 378 -24.10 18.79 -17.73
CA GLY A 378 -24.18 17.51 -18.44
C GLY A 378 -22.90 17.12 -19.18
N ASP A 379 -21.75 17.74 -18.89
CA ASP A 379 -20.46 17.43 -19.53
C ASP A 379 -20.17 15.92 -19.54
N LEU A 380 -20.37 15.22 -18.43
CA LEU A 380 -20.09 13.78 -18.36
C LEU A 380 -21.07 12.98 -19.20
N THR A 381 -22.37 13.27 -19.08
CA THR A 381 -23.40 12.59 -19.88
C THR A 381 -23.19 12.78 -21.39
N LYS A 382 -22.71 13.96 -21.81
CA LYS A 382 -22.39 14.28 -23.21
C LYS A 382 -21.09 13.63 -23.69
N ASN A 383 -20.06 13.60 -22.83
CA ASN A 383 -18.71 13.17 -23.21
C ASN A 383 -18.46 11.67 -23.01
N CYS A 384 -19.23 10.99 -22.16
CA CYS A 384 -19.13 9.55 -21.96
C CYS A 384 -19.54 8.83 -23.25
N GLU A 385 -18.58 8.20 -23.90
CA GLU A 385 -18.74 7.37 -25.10
C GLU A 385 -18.51 5.90 -24.77
N GLU A 386 -19.19 5.01 -25.50
CA GLU A 386 -18.96 3.56 -25.40
C GLU A 386 -17.52 3.24 -25.79
N GLU A 387 -16.78 2.65 -24.86
CA GLU A 387 -15.38 2.31 -25.08
C GLU A 387 -15.05 0.98 -24.43
N ILE A 388 -14.29 0.15 -25.14
CA ILE A 388 -13.77 -1.11 -24.61
C ILE A 388 -12.42 -0.84 -23.96
N ILE A 389 -12.26 -1.31 -22.72
CA ILE A 389 -11.00 -1.26 -22.01
C ILE A 389 -10.56 -2.69 -21.71
N HIS A 390 -9.37 -3.03 -22.19
CA HIS A 390 -8.73 -4.30 -21.88
C HIS A 390 -7.95 -4.19 -20.57
N VAL A 391 -8.25 -5.07 -19.61
CA VAL A 391 -7.72 -4.98 -18.27
C VAL A 391 -6.95 -6.24 -17.93
N ASP A 392 -5.64 -6.12 -17.86
CA ASP A 392 -4.74 -7.17 -17.38
C ASP A 392 -4.79 -7.26 -15.85
N CYS A 393 -5.36 -8.34 -15.35
CA CYS A 393 -5.59 -8.59 -13.92
C CYS A 393 -4.43 -9.33 -13.26
N SER A 394 -3.29 -9.50 -13.94
CA SER A 394 -2.06 -10.13 -13.44
C SER A 394 -2.20 -11.55 -12.87
N ASN A 395 -3.31 -12.24 -13.15
CA ASN A 395 -3.79 -13.45 -12.46
C ASN A 395 -3.91 -13.24 -10.93
N GLY A 396 -3.99 -11.98 -10.50
CA GLY A 396 -4.02 -11.54 -9.12
C GLY A 396 -5.43 -11.28 -8.61
N ILE A 397 -5.49 -10.57 -7.49
CA ILE A 397 -6.74 -10.29 -6.76
C ILE A 397 -7.76 -9.50 -7.58
N ALA A 398 -7.30 -8.69 -8.55
CA ALA A 398 -8.17 -7.91 -9.43
C ALA A 398 -9.12 -8.80 -10.24
N SER A 399 -8.67 -10.02 -10.60
CA SER A 399 -9.48 -11.05 -11.27
C SER A 399 -10.80 -11.30 -10.55
N LEU A 400 -10.73 -11.35 -9.22
CA LEU A 400 -11.79 -11.75 -8.31
C LEU A 400 -12.72 -10.59 -7.92
N LYS A 401 -12.21 -9.36 -7.92
CA LYS A 401 -12.84 -8.23 -7.22
C LYS A 401 -13.27 -7.07 -8.11
N LEU A 402 -12.70 -6.92 -9.31
CA LEU A 402 -12.97 -5.76 -10.17
C LEU A 402 -14.45 -5.66 -10.59
N ASP A 403 -15.12 -6.80 -10.77
CA ASP A 403 -16.52 -6.85 -11.24
C ASP A 403 -17.51 -6.24 -10.24
N ASN A 404 -17.12 -6.09 -8.97
CA ASN A 404 -17.93 -5.41 -7.95
C ASN A 404 -18.17 -3.93 -8.29
N PHE A 405 -17.37 -3.33 -9.17
CA PHE A 405 -17.55 -1.96 -9.67
C PHE A 405 -18.29 -1.88 -11.02
N CYS A 406 -18.99 -2.95 -11.45
CA CYS A 406 -19.66 -2.98 -12.75
C CYS A 406 -20.65 -1.82 -12.97
N ASP A 407 -21.32 -1.35 -11.92
CA ASP A 407 -22.21 -0.18 -11.97
C ASP A 407 -21.47 1.11 -12.33
N VAL A 408 -20.28 1.31 -11.79
CA VAL A 408 -19.44 2.48 -12.10
C VAL A 408 -19.03 2.46 -13.57
N PHE A 409 -18.60 1.30 -14.07
CA PHE A 409 -18.21 1.18 -15.48
C PHE A 409 -19.40 1.37 -16.44
N LYS A 410 -20.60 0.90 -16.07
CA LYS A 410 -21.83 1.19 -16.84
C LYS A 410 -22.12 2.69 -16.90
N MET A 411 -21.99 3.42 -15.78
CA MET A 411 -22.19 4.88 -15.76
C MET A 411 -21.20 5.61 -16.65
N LEU A 412 -19.95 5.16 -16.68
CA LEU A 412 -18.90 5.71 -17.56
C LEU A 412 -18.97 5.20 -19.01
N LYS A 413 -19.95 4.34 -19.35
CA LYS A 413 -20.07 3.63 -20.64
C LYS A 413 -18.80 2.87 -21.03
N LYS A 414 -18.09 2.29 -20.05
CA LYS A 414 -16.89 1.48 -20.27
C LYS A 414 -17.21 0.00 -20.20
N LYS A 415 -16.86 -0.73 -21.26
CA LYS A 415 -16.95 -2.19 -21.32
C LYS A 415 -15.59 -2.77 -20.95
N ILE A 416 -15.53 -3.40 -19.78
CA ILE A 416 -14.30 -4.02 -19.28
C ILE A 416 -14.16 -5.43 -19.88
N ILE A 417 -13.00 -5.70 -20.48
CA ILE A 417 -12.60 -7.04 -20.94
C ILE A 417 -11.35 -7.45 -20.17
N LYS A 418 -11.49 -8.40 -19.24
CA LYS A 418 -10.38 -8.90 -18.42
C LYS A 418 -9.45 -9.80 -19.25
N MET A 419 -8.16 -9.72 -18.96
CA MET A 419 -7.07 -10.55 -19.49
C MET A 419 -6.19 -10.99 -18.33
N ASN A 420 -5.49 -12.12 -18.46
CA ASN A 420 -4.68 -12.73 -17.39
C ASN A 420 -5.43 -12.67 -16.06
N PHE A 421 -6.51 -13.42 -15.98
CA PHE A 421 -7.33 -13.53 -14.79
C PHE A 421 -7.43 -15.01 -14.41
N ALA A 422 -7.63 -15.31 -13.12
CA ALA A 422 -7.49 -16.64 -12.56
C ALA A 422 -8.59 -17.64 -13.01
N GLU A 423 -8.54 -18.10 -14.26
CA GLU A 423 -9.51 -19.03 -14.87
C GLU A 423 -9.06 -20.49 -14.87
N ASP A 424 -7.76 -20.77 -14.82
CA ASP A 424 -7.22 -22.12 -14.88
C ASP A 424 -5.95 -22.31 -14.03
N GLU A 425 -5.48 -23.56 -13.93
CA GLU A 425 -4.24 -23.89 -13.19
C GLU A 425 -2.97 -23.35 -13.85
N GLU A 426 -3.02 -22.93 -15.12
CA GLU A 426 -1.88 -22.30 -15.83
C GLU A 426 -1.76 -20.80 -15.54
N SER A 427 -2.75 -20.22 -14.84
CA SER A 427 -2.83 -18.81 -14.47
C SER A 427 -1.86 -18.47 -13.34
N VAL A 428 -0.57 -18.30 -13.69
CA VAL A 428 0.49 -17.96 -12.74
C VAL A 428 0.50 -16.44 -12.45
N LEU A 429 0.41 -16.09 -11.16
CA LEU A 429 0.47 -14.70 -10.66
C LEU A 429 1.72 -13.95 -11.18
N ASN A 430 1.51 -12.75 -11.74
CA ASN A 430 2.54 -11.85 -12.28
C ASN A 430 3.45 -12.45 -13.36
N PHE A 431 3.10 -13.61 -13.95
CA PHE A 431 3.95 -14.27 -14.93
C PHE A 431 3.81 -13.65 -16.31
N GLN A 432 4.78 -12.81 -16.69
CA GLN A 432 4.79 -12.07 -17.97
C GLN A 432 3.55 -11.19 -18.17
N CYS A 433 2.97 -10.69 -17.08
CA CYS A 433 1.81 -9.82 -17.04
C CYS A 433 1.85 -8.93 -15.80
N GLY A 434 0.95 -7.96 -15.72
CA GLY A 434 0.80 -7.03 -14.60
C GLY A 434 1.55 -5.70 -14.78
N ALA A 435 1.19 -4.74 -13.94
CA ALA A 435 1.68 -3.37 -14.01
C ALA A 435 3.21 -3.29 -14.04
N ASP A 436 3.88 -4.06 -13.16
CA ASP A 436 5.34 -4.09 -13.09
C ASP A 436 5.97 -4.68 -14.34
N TYR A 437 5.41 -5.76 -14.92
CA TYR A 437 5.91 -6.34 -16.16
C TYR A 437 5.75 -5.37 -17.35
N VAL A 438 4.58 -4.76 -17.52
CA VAL A 438 4.33 -3.83 -18.62
C VAL A 438 5.24 -2.61 -18.51
N TYR A 439 5.34 -2.04 -17.31
CA TYR A 439 6.23 -0.90 -17.05
C TYR A 439 7.71 -1.28 -17.23
N SER A 440 8.15 -2.40 -16.64
CA SER A 440 9.57 -2.76 -16.59
C SER A 440 10.09 -3.40 -17.88
N LYS A 441 9.26 -4.13 -18.62
CA LYS A 441 9.68 -4.81 -19.86
C LYS A 441 9.28 -4.04 -21.10
N ARG A 442 8.35 -3.08 -21.00
CA ARG A 442 7.78 -2.35 -22.14
C ARG A 442 7.29 -3.28 -23.24
N LYS A 443 6.58 -4.33 -22.82
CA LYS A 443 6.01 -5.34 -23.70
C LYS A 443 4.54 -5.51 -23.36
N LEU A 444 3.77 -5.93 -24.35
CA LEU A 444 2.42 -6.42 -24.10
C LEU A 444 2.44 -7.56 -23.07
N PRO A 445 1.48 -7.58 -22.14
CA PRO A 445 1.33 -8.71 -21.23
C PRO A 445 0.99 -9.98 -22.02
N ARG A 446 1.23 -11.15 -21.42
CA ARG A 446 0.85 -12.45 -21.99
C ARG A 446 -0.61 -12.41 -22.43
N GLY A 447 -0.90 -12.99 -23.61
CA GLY A 447 -2.24 -12.96 -24.22
C GLY A 447 -2.63 -11.64 -24.91
N GLY A 448 -1.95 -10.52 -24.62
CA GLY A 448 -2.28 -9.19 -25.15
C GLY A 448 -2.16 -9.08 -26.68
N GLY A 449 -1.25 -9.83 -27.30
CA GLY A 449 -1.05 -9.80 -28.77
C GLY A 449 -2.27 -10.25 -29.57
N ASN A 450 -3.15 -11.07 -29.00
CA ASN A 450 -4.33 -11.60 -29.69
C ASN A 450 -5.53 -10.64 -29.64
N CYS A 451 -5.56 -9.71 -28.68
CA CYS A 451 -6.72 -8.86 -28.40
C CYS A 451 -6.46 -7.36 -28.56
N LEU A 452 -5.19 -6.92 -28.56
CA LEU A 452 -4.80 -5.50 -28.61
C LEU A 452 -4.28 -5.06 -29.99
N GLY A 453 -4.56 -5.81 -31.06
CA GLY A 453 -3.93 -5.65 -32.38
C GLY A 453 -4.24 -4.37 -33.16
N SER A 454 -5.06 -3.45 -32.65
CA SER A 454 -5.30 -2.14 -33.27
C SER A 454 -4.61 -1.03 -32.47
N GLY A 455 -3.91 -0.12 -33.13
CA GLY A 455 -3.14 0.98 -32.49
C GLY A 455 -3.98 2.01 -31.72
N HIS A 456 -5.26 1.74 -31.48
CA HIS A 456 -6.21 2.57 -30.75
C HIS A 456 -6.82 1.85 -29.54
N THR A 457 -6.46 0.58 -29.28
CA THR A 457 -7.06 -0.17 -28.17
C THR A 457 -6.43 0.24 -26.84
N LYS A 458 -7.22 0.88 -25.99
CA LYS A 458 -6.85 1.26 -24.63
C LYS A 458 -6.78 0.04 -23.71
N ALA A 459 -5.68 -0.08 -22.97
CA ALA A 459 -5.48 -1.12 -21.97
C ALA A 459 -4.89 -0.56 -20.67
N CYS A 460 -5.09 -1.28 -19.58
CA CYS A 460 -4.37 -1.07 -18.32
C CYS A 460 -4.01 -2.40 -17.66
N SER A 461 -3.01 -2.37 -16.79
CA SER A 461 -2.55 -3.52 -16.00
C SER A 461 -2.56 -3.19 -14.51
N PHE A 462 -3.09 -4.12 -13.71
CA PHE A 462 -2.96 -4.16 -12.26
C PHE A 462 -1.74 -4.98 -11.86
N ASP A 463 -1.14 -4.72 -10.69
CA ASP A 463 -0.25 -5.68 -10.04
C ASP A 463 -1.01 -6.70 -9.16
N GLY A 464 -0.30 -7.69 -8.64
CA GLY A 464 -0.91 -8.87 -8.03
C GLY A 464 -1.86 -8.61 -6.85
N ASP A 465 -1.61 -7.57 -6.05
CA ASP A 465 -2.44 -7.14 -4.92
C ASP A 465 -3.26 -5.86 -5.19
N ALA A 466 -3.23 -5.38 -6.44
CA ALA A 466 -3.97 -4.21 -6.95
C ALA A 466 -3.66 -2.90 -6.20
N ASP A 467 -2.39 -2.64 -5.88
CA ASP A 467 -1.92 -1.35 -5.35
C ASP A 467 -1.27 -0.46 -6.43
N ARG A 468 -1.10 -0.97 -7.65
CA ARG A 468 -0.59 -0.24 -8.84
C ARG A 468 -1.50 -0.37 -10.05
N ILE A 469 -1.56 0.72 -10.83
CA ILE A 469 -2.15 0.71 -12.17
C ILE A 469 -1.25 1.43 -13.19
N VAL A 470 -1.07 0.82 -14.35
CA VAL A 470 -0.38 1.42 -15.50
C VAL A 470 -1.25 1.29 -16.74
N TYR A 471 -1.38 2.37 -17.51
CA TYR A 471 -2.09 2.38 -18.79
C TYR A 471 -1.13 2.20 -19.97
N PHE A 472 -1.61 1.60 -21.04
CA PHE A 472 -0.84 1.40 -22.25
C PHE A 472 -1.73 1.16 -23.48
N TYR A 473 -1.14 1.28 -24.66
CA TYR A 473 -1.73 0.86 -25.94
C TYR A 473 -0.62 0.40 -26.89
N VAL A 474 -0.99 -0.27 -27.99
CA VAL A 474 -0.02 -0.69 -29.01
C VAL A 474 0.42 0.52 -29.83
N GLY A 475 1.70 0.88 -29.73
CA GLY A 475 2.30 1.99 -30.46
C GLY A 475 2.54 1.66 -31.94
N ASN A 476 2.74 2.68 -32.78
CA ASN A 476 3.12 2.48 -34.18
C ASN A 476 4.58 1.98 -34.28
N PRO A 477 4.89 0.92 -35.04
CA PRO A 477 6.23 0.33 -35.12
C PRO A 477 7.31 1.23 -35.76
N LYS A 478 6.99 2.47 -36.14
CA LYS A 478 7.90 3.40 -36.82
C LYS A 478 8.71 4.32 -35.89
N GLU A 479 8.42 4.32 -34.59
CA GLU A 479 9.22 5.04 -33.60
C GLU A 479 9.63 4.05 -32.51
N ALA A 480 10.93 3.77 -32.38
CA ALA A 480 11.40 3.05 -31.21
C ALA A 480 11.16 3.96 -29.99
N ASP A 481 10.21 3.60 -29.13
CA ASP A 481 9.90 4.27 -27.86
C ASP A 481 11.10 4.16 -26.90
N THR A 482 12.11 4.98 -27.17
CA THR A 482 13.27 5.25 -26.30
C THR A 482 12.94 6.30 -25.24
N ALA A 483 11.70 6.80 -25.23
CA ALA A 483 11.25 8.04 -24.63
C ALA A 483 10.23 7.82 -23.50
N SER A 484 10.54 7.02 -22.48
CA SER A 484 9.83 7.08 -21.18
C SER A 484 10.75 6.75 -20.02
N SER A 485 10.33 6.98 -18.77
CA SER A 485 11.12 6.71 -17.56
C SER A 485 11.65 5.26 -17.57
N PRO A 486 12.90 5.00 -17.15
CA PRO A 486 13.47 3.68 -17.34
C PRO A 486 12.81 2.64 -16.44
N PRO A 487 12.70 1.40 -16.92
CA PRO A 487 12.10 0.32 -16.17
C PRO A 487 12.88 -0.01 -14.90
N VAL A 488 12.17 -0.18 -13.76
CA VAL A 488 12.77 -0.65 -12.51
C VAL A 488 13.07 -2.18 -12.59
N GLY A 489 14.05 -2.61 -13.39
CA GLY A 489 14.60 -3.98 -13.31
C GLY A 489 16.07 -4.10 -13.76
N ASP A 490 16.76 -5.14 -13.28
CA ASP A 490 18.14 -5.50 -13.67
C ASP A 490 18.27 -5.63 -15.20
N THR A 491 18.82 -4.61 -15.84
CA THR A 491 19.27 -4.70 -17.22
C THR A 491 20.78 -4.96 -17.20
N LYS A 492 21.15 -6.24 -17.36
CA LYS A 492 22.53 -6.60 -17.70
C LYS A 492 22.87 -5.96 -19.04
N TRP A 493 23.94 -5.19 -19.05
CA TRP A 493 24.52 -4.60 -20.26
C TRP A 493 25.37 -5.66 -20.95
N ASP A 494 24.74 -6.55 -21.70
CA ASP A 494 25.45 -7.47 -22.59
C ASP A 494 25.20 -7.04 -24.05
N HIS A 495 26.28 -6.66 -24.75
CA HIS A 495 26.30 -6.28 -26.17
C HIS A 495 26.34 -7.51 -27.10
N HIS A 496 25.78 -8.65 -26.69
CA HIS A 496 25.74 -9.86 -27.49
C HIS A 496 24.39 -10.55 -27.33
N ASP A 497 23.42 -10.08 -28.11
CA ASP A 497 22.29 -10.88 -28.61
C ASP A 497 21.72 -10.15 -29.84
N ASP A 498 22.57 -10.04 -30.88
CA ASP A 498 22.09 -9.90 -32.25
C ASP A 498 21.65 -11.30 -32.70
N ASP A 499 20.33 -11.51 -32.66
CA ASP A 499 19.51 -12.50 -33.40
C ASP A 499 18.50 -13.22 -32.51
N VAL A 500 17.29 -12.66 -32.41
CA VAL A 500 15.97 -13.25 -32.80
C VAL A 500 14.91 -12.16 -32.53
N PHE A 501 14.95 -11.05 -33.27
CA PHE A 501 13.93 -9.98 -33.17
C PHE A 501 13.06 -9.94 -34.43
N GLY A 502 12.11 -10.87 -34.50
CA GLY A 502 10.93 -10.68 -35.35
C GLY A 502 9.94 -9.73 -34.66
N ASN A 503 9.69 -8.57 -35.26
CA ASN A 503 8.60 -7.62 -34.98
C ASN A 503 8.09 -7.58 -33.52
N THR A 504 8.79 -6.87 -32.64
CA THR A 504 8.30 -6.66 -31.26
C THR A 504 7.22 -5.58 -31.23
N ASN A 505 6.00 -5.98 -30.82
CA ASN A 505 4.87 -5.11 -30.47
C ASN A 505 5.29 -4.07 -29.40
N CYS A 506 5.70 -2.88 -29.84
CA CYS A 506 6.09 -1.77 -28.97
C CYS A 506 4.83 -1.20 -28.28
N VAL A 507 4.90 -0.98 -26.97
CA VAL A 507 3.79 -0.40 -26.19
C VAL A 507 4.14 1.00 -25.75
N SER A 508 3.22 1.93 -25.99
CA SER A 508 3.30 3.28 -25.42
C SER A 508 2.66 3.23 -24.03
N ILE A 509 3.37 3.74 -23.03
CA ILE A 509 3.03 3.59 -21.61
C ILE A 509 2.65 4.93 -21.02
N LEU A 510 1.52 4.94 -20.31
CA LEU A 510 1.04 6.06 -19.52
C LEU A 510 1.23 5.70 -18.04
N ASP A 511 2.39 6.09 -17.52
CA ASP A 511 2.90 5.79 -16.18
C ASP A 511 2.37 6.73 -15.09
N GLY A 512 2.78 6.53 -13.83
CA GLY A 512 2.36 7.39 -12.71
C GLY A 512 2.49 8.91 -12.96
N PRO A 513 3.64 9.40 -13.47
CA PRO A 513 3.78 10.79 -13.92
C PRO A 513 2.71 11.26 -14.93
N LYS A 514 2.29 10.42 -15.88
CA LYS A 514 1.18 10.75 -16.80
C LYS A 514 -0.15 10.84 -16.06
N ILE A 515 -0.40 9.95 -15.09
CA ILE A 515 -1.58 10.00 -14.21
C ILE A 515 -1.61 11.31 -13.42
N ILE A 516 -0.48 11.73 -12.82
CA ILE A 516 -0.37 13.02 -12.11
C ILE A 516 -0.78 14.18 -13.00
N CYS A 517 -0.26 14.25 -14.24
CA CYS A 517 -0.60 15.34 -15.16
C CYS A 517 -2.11 15.38 -15.48
N LEU A 518 -2.74 14.21 -15.66
CA LEU A 518 -4.19 14.11 -15.90
C LEU A 518 -4.99 14.61 -14.69
N LEU A 519 -4.65 14.13 -13.50
CA LEU A 519 -5.32 14.52 -12.26
C LEU A 519 -5.15 16.01 -11.96
N PHE A 520 -3.94 16.55 -12.12
CA PHE A 520 -3.68 17.97 -11.92
C PHE A 520 -4.44 18.85 -12.93
N LYS A 521 -4.55 18.41 -14.19
CA LYS A 521 -5.36 19.10 -15.21
C LYS A 521 -6.85 19.08 -14.86
N CYS A 522 -7.35 17.96 -14.35
CA CYS A 522 -8.73 17.82 -13.89
C CYS A 522 -9.03 18.76 -12.72
N ILE A 523 -8.17 18.76 -11.69
CA ILE A 523 -8.25 19.67 -10.54
C ILE A 523 -8.22 21.14 -10.98
N THR A 524 -7.31 21.49 -11.89
CA THR A 524 -7.20 22.86 -12.43
C THR A 524 -8.47 23.26 -13.18
N LYS A 525 -9.07 22.37 -13.99
CA LYS A 525 -10.38 22.62 -14.64
C LYS A 525 -11.44 22.90 -13.58
N MET A 526 -11.50 22.13 -12.50
CA MET A 526 -12.48 22.35 -11.44
C MET A 526 -12.28 23.68 -10.71
N MET A 527 -11.03 24.00 -10.36
CA MET A 527 -10.66 25.25 -9.71
C MET A 527 -10.93 26.48 -10.59
N SER A 528 -10.86 26.36 -11.92
CA SER A 528 -11.04 27.48 -12.87
C SER A 528 -12.42 28.15 -12.81
N ARG A 529 -13.43 27.47 -12.26
CA ARG A 529 -14.81 27.94 -12.21
C ARG A 529 -15.26 28.42 -10.82
N ILE A 530 -14.43 28.23 -9.79
CA ILE A 530 -14.69 28.68 -8.42
C ILE A 530 -14.57 30.20 -8.36
N LYS A 531 -15.57 30.87 -7.79
CA LYS A 531 -15.57 32.33 -7.62
C LYS A 531 -15.37 32.68 -6.15
N VAL A 532 -14.37 33.51 -5.85
CA VAL A 532 -14.10 34.01 -4.50
C VAL A 532 -15.18 35.02 -4.11
N GLY A 533 -15.90 34.78 -3.00
CA GLY A 533 -17.08 35.58 -2.60
C GLY A 533 -16.77 37.03 -2.21
N ARG A 534 -15.55 37.31 -1.75
CA ARG A 534 -15.16 38.62 -1.20
C ARG A 534 -14.82 39.70 -2.24
N GLU A 535 -14.84 39.42 -3.54
CA GLU A 535 -14.62 40.46 -4.58
C GLU A 535 -15.81 41.45 -4.71
N ASN A 536 -17.00 41.13 -4.17
CA ASN A 536 -18.22 41.92 -4.41
C ASN A 536 -18.61 42.95 -3.31
N SER A 537 -17.88 43.05 -2.20
CA SER A 537 -18.19 44.02 -1.12
C SER A 537 -17.48 45.38 -1.28
N TYR A 538 -16.69 45.58 -2.32
CA TYR A 538 -15.74 46.71 -2.43
C TYR A 538 -16.05 47.78 -3.50
N LEU A 539 -17.30 47.87 -3.97
CA LEU A 539 -17.71 48.97 -4.86
C LEU A 539 -18.32 50.18 -4.13
N GLY A 540 -18.20 50.27 -2.80
CA GLY A 540 -18.95 51.24 -1.98
C GLY A 540 -18.17 52.27 -1.16
N GLU A 541 -17.05 51.93 -0.52
CA GLU A 541 -16.46 52.83 0.49
C GLU A 541 -14.93 52.82 0.48
N LYS A 542 -14.34 54.02 0.37
CA LYS A 542 -12.88 54.27 0.49
C LYS A 542 -12.39 53.80 1.88
N LYS A 543 -11.62 52.72 1.96
CA LYS A 543 -10.89 52.33 3.17
C LYS A 543 -9.46 52.90 3.19
N ASN A 544 -8.94 53.11 4.40
CA ASN A 544 -7.55 53.53 4.68
C ASN A 544 -6.53 52.50 4.18
N ALA A 545 -5.44 52.97 3.58
CA ALA A 545 -4.33 52.14 3.06
C ALA A 545 -3.71 51.18 4.10
N ASP A 546 -3.68 51.57 5.38
CA ASP A 546 -3.13 50.73 6.47
C ASP A 546 -3.97 49.48 6.80
N LEU A 547 -5.27 49.48 6.44
CA LEU A 547 -6.15 48.31 6.60
C LEU A 547 -6.00 47.33 5.43
N GLU A 548 -5.75 47.82 4.22
CA GLU A 548 -5.48 46.99 3.04
C GLU A 548 -4.14 46.24 3.17
N GLU A 549 -3.10 46.87 3.71
CA GLU A 549 -1.80 46.22 3.95
C GLU A 549 -1.89 45.08 5.00
N LYS A 550 -2.65 45.30 6.09
CA LYS A 550 -2.89 44.27 7.11
C LYS A 550 -3.76 43.12 6.60
N GLU A 551 -4.83 43.41 5.85
CA GLU A 551 -5.71 42.40 5.26
C GLU A 551 -4.99 41.58 4.16
N ASN A 552 -4.14 42.21 3.34
CA ASN A 552 -3.32 41.49 2.35
C ASN A 552 -2.28 40.58 3.02
N SER A 553 -1.65 41.00 4.12
CA SER A 553 -0.75 40.10 4.88
C SER A 553 -1.50 38.91 5.51
N TYR A 554 -2.73 39.13 5.99
CA TYR A 554 -3.58 38.08 6.55
C TYR A 554 -4.05 37.06 5.50
N LEU A 555 -4.24 37.49 4.25
CA LEU A 555 -4.60 36.62 3.12
C LEU A 555 -3.38 35.90 2.52
N GLU A 556 -2.19 36.51 2.55
CA GLU A 556 -0.93 35.82 2.22
C GLU A 556 -0.60 34.71 3.23
N GLU A 557 -0.96 34.87 4.50
CA GLU A 557 -0.79 33.86 5.56
C GLU A 557 -1.72 32.64 5.41
N LYS A 558 -2.76 32.69 4.56
CA LYS A 558 -3.79 31.63 4.46
C LYS A 558 -3.80 30.85 3.14
N LYS A 559 -2.70 30.82 2.39
CA LYS A 559 -2.59 29.97 1.19
C LYS A 559 -2.58 28.49 1.57
N ILE A 560 -3.26 27.66 0.79
CA ILE A 560 -3.11 26.20 0.89
C ILE A 560 -2.00 25.69 -0.02
N ASN A 561 -1.45 24.52 0.30
CA ASN A 561 -0.44 23.86 -0.50
C ASN A 561 -1.06 22.72 -1.33
N ILE A 562 -0.87 22.77 -2.65
CA ILE A 562 -1.02 21.63 -3.55
C ILE A 562 0.38 21.10 -3.86
N SER A 563 0.72 19.92 -3.36
CA SER A 563 2.04 19.32 -3.59
C SER A 563 1.96 18.16 -4.58
N ILE A 564 2.72 18.25 -5.66
CA ILE A 564 2.96 17.17 -6.59
C ILE A 564 4.26 16.49 -6.16
N VAL A 565 4.14 15.28 -5.60
CA VAL A 565 5.25 14.57 -4.96
C VAL A 565 5.78 13.49 -5.90
N HIS A 566 7.10 13.46 -6.11
CA HIS A 566 7.76 12.54 -7.02
C HIS A 566 9.18 12.14 -6.55
N THR A 567 9.82 11.21 -7.24
CA THR A 567 11.22 10.81 -6.95
C THR A 567 12.21 11.35 -7.99
N ALA A 568 13.50 11.19 -7.72
CA ALA A 568 14.56 11.51 -8.68
C ALA A 568 14.48 10.68 -9.98
N TYR A 569 13.82 9.53 -9.98
CA TYR A 569 13.70 8.67 -11.17
C TYR A 569 12.70 9.16 -12.22
N VAL A 570 11.86 10.15 -11.87
CA VAL A 570 10.92 10.73 -12.82
C VAL A 570 11.67 11.55 -13.88
N ASN A 571 11.27 11.41 -15.13
CA ASN A 571 11.86 12.08 -16.29
C ASN A 571 11.74 13.61 -16.21
N SER A 572 12.75 14.36 -16.64
CA SER A 572 12.70 15.83 -16.58
C SER A 572 11.58 16.42 -17.43
N ALA A 573 11.16 15.77 -18.53
CA ALA A 573 10.05 16.24 -19.36
C ALA A 573 8.73 16.34 -18.58
N PHE A 574 8.49 15.44 -17.62
CA PHE A 574 7.35 15.54 -16.69
C PHE A 574 7.46 16.81 -15.84
N THR A 575 8.61 17.05 -15.21
CA THR A 575 8.78 18.21 -14.33
C THR A 575 8.64 19.53 -15.09
N LEU A 576 9.15 19.60 -16.33
CA LEU A 576 8.98 20.74 -17.22
C LEU A 576 7.49 20.94 -17.57
N HIS A 577 6.78 19.88 -17.94
CA HIS A 577 5.36 19.93 -18.27
C HIS A 577 4.51 20.41 -17.08
N VAL A 578 4.74 19.84 -15.89
CA VAL A 578 4.00 20.22 -14.67
C VAL A 578 4.29 21.65 -14.25
N ASN A 579 5.55 22.10 -14.35
CA ASN A 579 5.90 23.49 -14.05
C ASN A 579 5.22 24.47 -15.03
N GLU A 580 5.15 24.12 -16.31
CA GLU A 580 4.41 24.90 -17.30
C GLU A 580 2.90 24.89 -17.04
N ALA A 581 2.31 23.75 -16.67
CA ALA A 581 0.91 23.65 -16.29
C ALA A 581 0.61 24.51 -15.05
N LYS A 582 1.48 24.48 -14.04
CA LYS A 582 1.42 25.34 -12.84
C LYS A 582 1.46 26.83 -13.23
N ARG A 583 2.38 27.22 -14.12
CA ARG A 583 2.50 28.61 -14.59
C ARG A 583 1.21 29.06 -15.27
N ARG A 584 0.68 28.26 -16.21
CA ARG A 584 -0.59 28.53 -16.89
C ARG A 584 -1.77 28.61 -15.92
N ALA A 585 -1.83 27.74 -14.92
CA ALA A 585 -2.88 27.78 -13.91
C ALA A 585 -2.82 29.09 -13.10
N SER A 586 -1.62 29.51 -12.70
CA SER A 586 -1.39 30.76 -11.96
C SER A 586 -1.76 32.01 -12.77
N GLU A 587 -1.57 31.97 -14.10
CA GLU A 587 -1.90 33.08 -15.00
C GLU A 587 -3.39 33.14 -15.37
N ASN A 588 -4.02 31.97 -15.57
CA ASN A 588 -5.37 31.90 -16.15
C ASN A 588 -6.48 31.66 -15.11
N VAL A 589 -6.15 31.23 -13.90
CA VAL A 589 -7.13 30.92 -12.85
C VAL A 589 -6.86 31.78 -11.62
N LYS A 590 -7.74 32.75 -11.37
CA LYS A 590 -7.64 33.69 -10.24
C LYS A 590 -7.42 32.99 -8.89
N LEU A 591 -8.08 31.85 -8.66
CA LEU A 591 -7.97 31.10 -7.39
C LEU A 591 -6.53 30.71 -7.04
N PHE A 592 -5.65 30.54 -8.02
CA PHE A 592 -4.24 30.18 -7.80
C PHE A 592 -3.43 31.30 -7.14
N GLN A 593 -3.94 32.53 -7.03
CA GLN A 593 -3.34 33.57 -6.19
C GLN A 593 -3.34 33.18 -4.70
N HIS A 594 -4.27 32.31 -4.29
CA HIS A 594 -4.43 31.81 -2.92
C HIS A 594 -3.92 30.37 -2.74
N ILE A 595 -3.15 29.84 -3.69
CA ILE A 595 -2.68 28.45 -3.69
C ILE A 595 -1.18 28.42 -4.00
N ASN A 596 -0.43 27.71 -3.17
CA ASN A 596 0.97 27.37 -3.44
C ASN A 596 1.03 25.98 -4.10
N VAL A 597 1.40 25.93 -5.38
CA VAL A 597 1.63 24.65 -6.07
C VAL A 597 3.11 24.29 -5.96
N ASN A 598 3.43 23.20 -5.28
CA ASN A 598 4.80 22.74 -5.04
C ASN A 598 5.08 21.47 -5.85
N VAL A 599 6.22 21.41 -6.54
CA VAL A 599 6.70 20.17 -7.17
C VAL A 599 7.85 19.66 -6.32
N VAL A 600 7.60 18.61 -5.54
CA VAL A 600 8.47 18.15 -4.47
C VAL A 600 9.11 16.83 -4.85
N CYS A 601 10.45 16.81 -4.88
CA CYS A 601 11.22 15.60 -5.10
C CYS A 601 11.65 14.99 -3.75
N THR A 602 11.41 13.70 -3.56
CA THR A 602 11.74 12.97 -2.33
C THR A 602 12.60 11.74 -2.60
N LYS A 603 13.12 11.16 -1.52
CA LYS A 603 13.85 9.89 -1.51
C LYS A 603 12.94 8.78 -2.05
N THR A 604 13.53 7.84 -2.77
CA THR A 604 12.81 6.70 -3.36
C THR A 604 12.13 5.83 -2.31
N GLY A 605 10.88 5.44 -2.57
CA GLY A 605 10.10 4.49 -1.77
C GLY A 605 8.86 5.12 -1.16
N ILE A 606 7.71 4.47 -1.36
CA ILE A 606 6.39 5.02 -1.05
C ILE A 606 6.24 5.59 0.37
N LYS A 607 6.89 5.02 1.39
CA LYS A 607 6.86 5.55 2.76
C LYS A 607 7.33 7.01 2.85
N TYR A 608 8.41 7.36 2.17
CA TYR A 608 8.94 8.72 2.16
C TYR A 608 8.02 9.67 1.38
N LEU A 609 7.48 9.19 0.26
CA LEU A 609 6.55 9.96 -0.55
C LEU A 609 5.25 10.24 0.22
N ASP A 610 4.70 9.22 0.88
CA ASP A 610 3.50 9.30 1.72
C ASP A 610 3.67 10.29 2.87
N GLN A 611 4.78 10.21 3.62
CA GLN A 611 5.09 11.14 4.71
C GLN A 611 5.16 12.60 4.25
N VAL A 612 5.73 12.87 3.07
CA VAL A 612 5.83 14.23 2.52
C VAL A 612 4.48 14.69 1.97
N ALA A 613 3.75 13.82 1.26
CA ALA A 613 2.45 14.11 0.68
C ALA A 613 1.44 14.53 1.77
N ARG A 614 1.37 13.80 2.89
CA ARG A 614 0.43 14.06 3.98
C ARG A 614 0.62 15.40 4.73
N ARG A 615 1.74 16.11 4.52
CA ARG A 615 1.98 17.45 5.09
C ARG A 615 1.25 18.56 4.33
N SER A 616 0.75 18.26 3.14
CA SER A 616 0.12 19.25 2.26
C SER A 616 -1.39 19.26 2.44
N THR A 617 -2.04 20.38 2.09
CA THR A 617 -3.50 20.46 2.09
C THR A 617 -4.10 19.54 1.02
N ILE A 618 -3.50 19.54 -0.17
CA ILE A 618 -3.76 18.59 -1.24
C ILE A 618 -2.42 18.04 -1.70
N ALA A 619 -2.30 16.73 -1.86
CA ALA A 619 -1.11 16.11 -2.44
C ALA A 619 -1.49 15.13 -3.55
N ILE A 620 -0.83 15.26 -4.70
CA ILE A 620 -0.96 14.34 -5.83
C ILE A 620 0.34 13.56 -5.91
N LEU A 621 0.26 12.24 -5.76
CA LEU A 621 1.42 11.38 -5.62
C LEU A 621 1.24 10.11 -6.45
N PHE A 622 2.11 9.88 -7.43
CA PHE A 622 2.25 8.58 -8.09
C PHE A 622 3.73 8.28 -8.40
N GLU A 623 4.20 7.09 -8.03
CA GLU A 623 5.46 6.55 -8.51
C GLU A 623 5.32 6.10 -9.97
N PRO A 624 6.42 6.08 -10.77
CA PRO A 624 6.37 5.62 -12.17
C PRO A 624 5.75 4.24 -12.40
N ASN A 625 5.89 3.33 -11.43
CA ASN A 625 5.29 1.99 -11.48
C ASN A 625 3.75 1.98 -11.31
N GLY A 626 3.11 3.13 -11.12
CA GLY A 626 1.66 3.26 -11.00
C GLY A 626 1.13 3.23 -9.57
N HIS A 627 1.97 3.15 -8.54
CA HIS A 627 1.54 3.23 -7.15
C HIS A 627 1.29 4.69 -6.76
N GLY A 628 0.09 5.05 -6.34
CA GLY A 628 -0.20 6.43 -5.97
C GLY A 628 -1.64 6.67 -5.53
N THR A 629 -1.91 7.91 -5.10
CA THR A 629 -3.24 8.40 -4.71
C THR A 629 -3.23 9.93 -4.62
N ILE A 630 -4.38 10.52 -4.26
CA ILE A 630 -4.48 11.90 -3.81
C ILE A 630 -4.79 11.92 -2.31
N TYR A 631 -4.01 12.67 -1.54
CA TYR A 631 -4.31 12.96 -0.14
C TYR A 631 -4.86 14.36 0.04
N THR A 632 -5.84 14.49 0.94
CA THR A 632 -6.49 15.76 1.26
C THR A 632 -6.59 15.95 2.77
N ASN A 633 -6.06 17.07 3.28
CA ASN A 633 -6.33 17.52 4.64
C ASN A 633 -7.64 18.32 4.65
N VAL A 634 -8.73 17.66 5.03
CA VAL A 634 -10.08 18.24 5.01
C VAL A 634 -10.20 19.46 5.92
N SER A 635 -9.61 19.41 7.11
CA SER A 635 -9.65 20.53 8.06
C SER A 635 -9.01 21.79 7.48
N GLN A 636 -7.82 21.68 6.89
CA GLN A 636 -7.17 22.82 6.23
C GLN A 636 -7.94 23.29 4.99
N LEU A 637 -8.48 22.35 4.20
CA LEU A 637 -9.24 22.68 2.99
C LEU A 637 -10.54 23.44 3.34
N ASP A 638 -11.24 23.04 4.40
CA ASP A 638 -12.49 23.67 4.84
C ASP A 638 -12.25 25.03 5.52
N GLU A 639 -11.19 25.16 6.31
CA GLU A 639 -10.78 26.45 6.86
C GLU A 639 -10.46 27.43 5.72
N TRP A 640 -9.68 27.00 4.73
CA TRP A 640 -9.35 27.80 3.55
C TRP A 640 -10.59 28.20 2.76
N ALA A 641 -11.49 27.25 2.51
CA ALA A 641 -12.74 27.51 1.80
C ALA A 641 -13.60 28.55 2.51
N SER A 642 -13.71 28.45 3.84
CA SER A 642 -14.43 29.41 4.68
C SER A 642 -13.79 30.80 4.66
N CYS A 643 -12.45 30.87 4.59
CA CYS A 643 -11.74 32.14 4.50
C CYS A 643 -12.00 32.88 3.18
N LEU A 644 -12.13 32.14 2.08
CA LEU A 644 -12.42 32.70 0.76
C LEU A 644 -13.92 32.84 0.46
N ASP A 645 -14.78 32.41 1.38
CA ASP A 645 -16.23 32.34 1.20
C ASP A 645 -16.64 31.51 -0.03
N ILE A 646 -16.02 30.34 -0.20
CA ILE A 646 -16.26 29.40 -1.32
C ILE A 646 -16.81 28.04 -0.89
N GLN A 647 -17.02 27.83 0.42
CA GLN A 647 -17.51 26.56 0.99
C GLN A 647 -18.83 26.07 0.36
N ASN A 648 -19.66 27.00 -0.14
CA ASN A 648 -20.93 26.71 -0.80
C ASN A 648 -20.87 26.84 -2.34
N ASP A 649 -19.72 27.17 -2.93
CA ASP A 649 -19.56 27.19 -4.39
C ASP A 649 -19.69 25.76 -4.92
N LYS A 650 -20.61 25.53 -5.87
CA LYS A 650 -20.87 24.19 -6.43
C LYS A 650 -19.62 23.53 -7.03
N HIS A 651 -18.70 24.29 -7.61
CA HIS A 651 -17.45 23.77 -8.18
C HIS A 651 -16.45 23.42 -7.09
N PHE A 652 -16.43 24.15 -5.97
CA PHE A 652 -15.64 23.77 -4.79
C PHE A 652 -16.18 22.49 -4.14
N VAL A 653 -17.50 22.37 -4.00
CA VAL A 653 -18.14 21.13 -3.50
C VAL A 653 -17.81 19.94 -4.41
N ALA A 654 -17.88 20.11 -5.72
CA ALA A 654 -17.50 19.07 -6.69
C ALA A 654 -16.00 18.71 -6.59
N LEU A 655 -15.12 19.70 -6.46
CA LEU A 655 -13.69 19.50 -6.24
C LEU A 655 -13.43 18.72 -4.94
N LYS A 656 -14.07 19.10 -3.82
CA LYS A 656 -13.92 18.42 -2.53
C LYS A 656 -14.36 16.95 -2.63
N LYS A 657 -15.49 16.67 -3.29
CA LYS A 657 -15.94 15.29 -3.55
C LYS A 657 -14.95 14.51 -4.42
N PHE A 658 -14.37 15.15 -5.45
CA PHE A 658 -13.36 14.51 -6.31
C PHE A 658 -12.10 14.16 -5.52
N LEU A 659 -11.60 15.08 -4.71
CA LEU A 659 -10.41 14.89 -3.88
C LEU A 659 -10.59 13.79 -2.83
N LEU A 660 -11.78 13.69 -2.23
CA LEU A 660 -12.11 12.68 -1.21
C LEU A 660 -12.59 11.34 -1.77
N PHE A 661 -12.76 11.23 -3.09
CA PHE A 661 -13.05 9.97 -3.74
C PHE A 661 -11.84 9.02 -3.73
N PHE A 662 -10.62 9.55 -3.68
CA PHE A 662 -9.41 8.74 -3.62
C PHE A 662 -9.27 8.06 -2.26
N ASN A 663 -8.61 6.89 -2.24
CA ASN A 663 -8.33 6.20 -0.99
C ASN A 663 -7.29 6.99 -0.17
N GLN A 664 -7.72 7.54 0.98
CA GLN A 664 -6.89 8.40 1.84
C GLN A 664 -5.89 7.63 2.73
N THR A 665 -5.89 6.30 2.64
CA THR A 665 -5.07 5.41 3.49
C THR A 665 -3.80 4.91 2.79
N THR A 666 -3.90 4.57 1.49
CA THR A 666 -2.80 4.05 0.67
C THR A 666 -3.16 4.20 -0.82
N GLY A 667 -2.18 3.99 -1.71
CA GLY A 667 -2.46 3.90 -3.15
C GLY A 667 -3.43 2.77 -3.49
N ASP A 668 -4.36 3.02 -4.40
CA ASP A 668 -5.50 2.14 -4.66
C ASP A 668 -5.82 2.07 -6.16
N ALA A 669 -5.27 1.05 -6.80
CA ALA A 669 -5.35 0.93 -8.24
C ALA A 669 -6.79 0.86 -8.77
N MET A 670 -7.73 0.26 -8.02
CA MET A 670 -9.12 0.13 -8.46
C MET A 670 -9.85 1.47 -8.38
N VAL A 671 -9.63 2.22 -7.31
CA VAL A 671 -10.17 3.58 -7.17
C VAL A 671 -9.53 4.52 -8.18
N ASP A 672 -8.21 4.41 -8.38
CA ASP A 672 -7.47 5.16 -9.39
C ASP A 672 -7.99 4.87 -10.80
N PHE A 673 -8.29 3.61 -11.12
CA PHE A 673 -8.88 3.22 -12.41
C PHE A 673 -10.19 3.97 -12.67
N MET A 674 -11.10 3.98 -11.70
CA MET A 674 -12.37 4.71 -11.81
C MET A 674 -12.15 6.23 -11.91
N ALA A 675 -11.20 6.78 -11.16
CA ALA A 675 -10.89 8.21 -11.17
C ALA A 675 -10.26 8.66 -12.50
N ILE A 676 -9.34 7.86 -13.07
CA ILE A 676 -8.69 8.11 -14.36
C ILE A 676 -9.73 8.11 -15.47
N GLU A 677 -10.59 7.10 -15.54
CA GLU A 677 -11.65 7.03 -16.55
C GLU A 677 -12.67 8.17 -16.41
N LEU A 678 -13.01 8.56 -15.17
CA LEU A 678 -13.81 9.75 -14.92
C LEU A 678 -13.12 11.02 -15.43
N CYS A 679 -11.82 11.19 -15.18
CA CYS A 679 -11.05 12.34 -15.65
C CYS A 679 -10.97 12.42 -17.18
N LEU A 680 -10.73 11.29 -17.85
CA LEU A 680 -10.69 11.21 -19.32
C LEU A 680 -12.05 11.63 -19.91
N SER A 681 -13.16 11.11 -19.39
CA SER A 681 -14.50 11.52 -19.82
C SER A 681 -14.80 12.99 -19.49
N PHE A 682 -14.44 13.46 -18.29
CA PHE A 682 -14.68 14.84 -17.87
C PHE A 682 -13.89 15.88 -18.67
N LEU A 683 -12.67 15.53 -19.08
CA LEU A 683 -11.80 16.37 -19.91
C LEU A 683 -12.01 16.14 -21.41
N ARG A 684 -12.80 15.14 -21.80
CA ARG A 684 -12.99 14.68 -23.18
C ARG A 684 -11.65 14.39 -23.87
N LEU A 685 -10.83 13.56 -23.22
CA LEU A 685 -9.51 13.17 -23.73
C LEU A 685 -9.50 11.70 -24.14
N SER A 686 -8.98 11.45 -25.33
CA SER A 686 -8.53 10.11 -25.74
C SER A 686 -7.22 9.72 -25.06
N ILE A 687 -6.89 8.42 -25.08
CA ILE A 687 -5.60 7.94 -24.58
C ILE A 687 -4.40 8.57 -25.32
N HIS A 688 -4.53 8.86 -26.62
CA HIS A 688 -3.48 9.50 -27.41
C HIS A 688 -3.29 10.97 -27.05
N GLU A 689 -4.36 11.71 -26.78
CA GLU A 689 -4.25 13.09 -26.30
C GLU A 689 -3.68 13.15 -24.88
N TRP A 690 -3.99 12.17 -24.04
CA TRP A 690 -3.38 12.02 -22.72
C TRP A 690 -1.88 11.70 -22.84
N ASP A 691 -1.50 10.76 -23.70
CA ASP A 691 -0.09 10.48 -23.96
C ASP A 691 0.64 11.70 -24.54
N GLY A 692 -0.02 12.47 -25.41
CA GLY A 692 0.51 13.69 -26.00
C GLY A 692 0.79 14.84 -25.03
N PHE A 693 0.55 14.71 -23.72
CA PHE A 693 0.84 15.76 -22.75
C PHE A 693 2.32 16.18 -22.75
N TYR A 694 3.24 15.22 -22.84
CA TYR A 694 4.67 15.47 -22.96
C TYR A 694 5.38 14.25 -23.53
N THR A 695 6.46 14.45 -24.29
CA THR A 695 7.33 13.35 -24.72
C THR A 695 8.50 13.24 -23.75
N PRO A 696 8.69 12.11 -23.07
CA PRO A 696 9.82 11.93 -22.17
C PRO A 696 11.16 11.97 -22.91
N LEU A 697 12.21 12.45 -22.22
CA LEU A 697 13.57 12.39 -22.73
C LEU A 697 14.06 10.93 -22.77
N PRO A 698 14.93 10.54 -23.73
CA PRO A 698 15.68 9.29 -23.65
C PRO A 698 16.34 9.13 -22.29
N SER A 699 15.95 8.09 -21.55
CA SER A 699 16.42 7.85 -20.19
C SER A 699 16.69 6.37 -19.94
N LEU A 700 17.74 6.08 -19.18
CA LEU A 700 18.07 4.72 -18.74
C LEU A 700 18.72 4.78 -17.35
N TYR A 701 18.50 3.77 -16.53
CA TYR A 701 19.38 3.53 -15.40
C TYR A 701 20.00 2.14 -15.50
N VAL A 702 21.21 2.01 -14.96
CA VAL A 702 21.97 0.75 -14.95
C VAL A 702 22.44 0.45 -13.54
N ASN A 703 22.56 -0.84 -13.23
CA ASN A 703 23.08 -1.32 -11.95
C ASN A 703 24.58 -1.63 -12.09
N LEU A 704 25.37 -1.16 -11.13
CA LEU A 704 26.80 -1.41 -11.07
C LEU A 704 27.15 -2.09 -9.73
N PRO A 705 27.63 -3.35 -9.73
CA PRO A 705 28.07 -4.01 -8.51
C PRO A 705 29.11 -3.18 -7.75
N CYS A 706 28.93 -3.07 -6.45
CA CYS A 706 29.76 -2.24 -5.58
C CYS A 706 29.99 -2.95 -4.23
N PRO A 707 31.26 -3.21 -3.85
CA PRO A 707 31.59 -3.81 -2.56
C PRO A 707 30.99 -3.04 -1.38
N LYS A 708 30.44 -3.75 -0.37
CA LYS A 708 29.75 -3.15 0.79
C LYS A 708 30.60 -2.10 1.52
N ASN A 709 31.91 -2.31 1.63
CA ASN A 709 32.86 -1.38 2.26
C ASN A 709 33.02 -0.05 1.51
N ILE A 710 32.75 -0.03 0.20
CA ILE A 710 32.77 1.18 -0.63
C ILE A 710 31.38 1.78 -0.72
N LEU A 711 30.34 0.94 -0.77
CA LEU A 711 28.95 1.37 -0.86
C LEU A 711 28.58 2.35 0.26
N GLY A 712 29.02 2.08 1.49
CA GLY A 712 28.80 2.98 2.64
C GLY A 712 29.50 4.33 2.55
N LYS A 713 30.49 4.50 1.65
CA LYS A 713 31.16 5.78 1.37
C LYS A 713 30.44 6.62 0.31
N ILE A 714 29.51 6.03 -0.45
CA ILE A 714 28.73 6.73 -1.48
C ILE A 714 27.42 7.16 -0.83
N VAL A 715 27.33 8.44 -0.48
CA VAL A 715 26.21 9.00 0.27
C VAL A 715 25.46 9.98 -0.63
N ALA A 716 24.26 9.58 -1.04
CA ALA A 716 23.32 10.43 -1.77
C ALA A 716 22.65 11.44 -0.82
N HIS A 717 22.15 12.55 -1.36
CA HIS A 717 21.39 13.53 -0.57
C HIS A 717 20.21 12.84 0.14
N PRO A 718 20.07 12.98 1.47
CA PRO A 718 19.16 12.17 2.27
C PRO A 718 17.69 12.37 1.95
N GLU A 719 17.31 13.57 1.48
CA GLU A 719 15.90 13.90 1.23
C GLU A 719 15.41 13.55 -0.17
N HIS A 720 16.29 13.51 -1.19
CA HIS A 720 15.85 13.46 -2.58
C HIS A 720 16.79 12.71 -3.54
N GLU A 721 17.98 12.28 -3.09
CA GLU A 721 18.90 11.41 -3.85
C GLU A 721 19.35 11.93 -5.24
N LYS A 722 19.25 13.24 -5.51
CA LYS A 722 19.54 13.83 -6.85
C LYS A 722 21.03 14.06 -7.10
N TYR A 723 21.83 14.08 -6.05
CA TYR A 723 23.28 14.23 -6.10
C TYR A 723 23.90 13.58 -4.87
N LEU A 724 25.19 13.29 -4.92
CA LEU A 724 25.98 12.81 -3.80
C LEU A 724 26.41 13.98 -2.92
N ILE A 725 26.26 13.80 -1.60
CA ILE A 725 26.92 14.64 -0.61
C ILE A 725 28.34 14.13 -0.30
N ALA A 726 28.58 12.83 -0.53
CA ALA A 726 29.91 12.25 -0.47
C ALA A 726 30.04 11.04 -1.44
N PRO A 727 31.20 10.86 -2.09
CA PRO A 727 32.35 11.76 -2.10
C PRO A 727 32.17 12.90 -3.12
N LEU A 728 32.58 14.13 -2.74
CA LEU A 728 32.34 15.33 -3.56
C LEU A 728 33.04 15.30 -4.92
N ASN A 729 34.24 14.73 -4.99
CA ASN A 729 35.00 14.60 -6.24
C ASN A 729 34.29 13.75 -7.29
N LEU A 730 33.57 12.70 -6.87
CA LEU A 730 32.78 11.87 -7.78
C LEU A 730 31.58 12.66 -8.30
N GLN A 731 30.89 13.42 -7.43
CA GLN A 731 29.79 14.28 -7.86
C GLN A 731 30.25 15.34 -8.86
N SER A 732 31.34 16.07 -8.56
CA SER A 732 31.89 17.07 -9.49
C SER A 732 32.26 16.46 -10.84
N ARG A 733 32.73 15.20 -10.85
CA ARG A 733 33.01 14.50 -12.10
C ARG A 733 31.75 14.17 -12.89
N ILE A 734 30.68 13.74 -12.22
CA ILE A 734 29.36 13.50 -12.84
C ILE A 734 28.84 14.80 -13.46
N ASP A 735 28.87 15.90 -12.71
CA ASP A 735 28.38 17.21 -13.18
C ASP A 735 29.14 17.68 -14.43
N GLN A 736 30.48 17.54 -14.43
CA GLN A 736 31.32 17.86 -15.61
C GLN A 736 30.96 17.02 -16.84
N ILE A 737 30.74 15.72 -16.66
CA ILE A 737 30.36 14.82 -17.76
C ILE A 737 29.03 15.25 -18.35
N VAL A 738 28.02 15.45 -17.51
CA VAL A 738 26.68 15.87 -17.94
C VAL A 738 26.75 17.20 -18.68
N GLN A 739 27.43 18.20 -18.11
CA GLN A 739 27.61 19.52 -18.70
C GLN A 739 28.31 19.46 -20.07
N THR A 740 29.27 18.55 -20.25
CA THR A 740 30.02 18.41 -21.52
C THR A 740 29.19 17.73 -22.60
N VAL A 741 28.39 16.73 -22.25
CA VAL A 741 27.65 15.91 -23.23
C VAL A 741 26.29 16.54 -23.61
N ASP A 742 25.57 17.07 -22.62
CA ASP A 742 24.29 17.75 -22.83
C ASP A 742 24.03 18.77 -21.69
N ALA A 743 24.57 19.97 -21.85
CA ALA A 743 24.41 21.07 -20.90
C ALA A 743 22.96 21.52 -20.66
N THR A 744 22.03 21.20 -21.57
CA THR A 744 20.66 21.74 -21.54
C THR A 744 19.65 20.74 -20.99
N HIS A 745 19.73 19.47 -21.41
CA HIS A 745 18.77 18.43 -21.03
C HIS A 745 19.41 17.27 -20.28
N GLY A 746 20.75 17.21 -20.24
CA GLY A 746 21.46 16.13 -19.57
C GLY A 746 21.20 16.15 -18.08
N ARG A 747 20.84 15.00 -17.53
CA ARG A 747 20.79 14.78 -16.08
C ARG A 747 21.28 13.39 -15.75
N CYS A 748 22.16 13.30 -14.76
CA CYS A 748 22.66 12.03 -14.24
C CYS A 748 22.79 12.09 -12.73
N PHE A 749 22.39 11.03 -12.05
CA PHE A 749 22.64 10.87 -10.62
C PHE A 749 22.95 9.41 -10.31
N ILE A 750 23.64 9.19 -9.19
CA ILE A 750 23.91 7.85 -8.70
C ILE A 750 23.44 7.69 -7.26
N ARG A 751 22.94 6.52 -6.90
CA ARG A 751 22.60 6.18 -5.51
C ARG A 751 22.98 4.74 -5.14
N PRO A 752 23.41 4.49 -3.90
CA PRO A 752 23.56 3.12 -3.41
C PRO A 752 22.19 2.43 -3.35
N SER A 753 22.15 1.14 -3.68
CA SER A 753 20.98 0.31 -3.39
C SER A 753 20.89 0.07 -1.89
N GLY A 754 19.67 0.10 -1.36
CA GLY A 754 19.42 -0.17 0.06
C GLY A 754 19.34 -1.66 0.39
N THR A 755 19.13 -2.50 -0.63
CA THR A 755 18.86 -3.93 -0.49
C THR A 755 19.95 -4.80 -1.12
N GLU A 756 20.81 -4.22 -1.96
CA GLU A 756 21.77 -4.96 -2.77
C GLU A 756 23.16 -4.29 -2.74
N PRO A 757 24.26 -5.04 -2.88
CA PRO A 757 25.61 -4.50 -2.94
C PRO A 757 25.89 -3.90 -4.34
N LEU A 758 25.14 -2.88 -4.73
CA LEU A 758 25.25 -2.21 -6.03
C LEU A 758 24.94 -0.71 -5.94
N VAL A 759 25.44 0.04 -6.91
CA VAL A 759 25.10 1.46 -7.16
C VAL A 759 24.23 1.54 -8.40
N ARG A 760 23.15 2.31 -8.32
CA ARG A 760 22.25 2.61 -9.44
C ARG A 760 22.70 3.91 -10.09
N ILE A 761 22.90 3.90 -11.40
CA ILE A 761 23.32 5.07 -12.19
C ILE A 761 22.18 5.39 -13.15
N TYR A 762 21.51 6.52 -12.96
CA TYR A 762 20.46 7.01 -13.85
C TYR A 762 21.03 8.10 -14.77
N ALA A 763 20.64 8.09 -16.05
CA ALA A 763 20.88 9.21 -16.95
C ALA A 763 19.69 9.45 -17.90
N GLU A 764 19.50 10.72 -18.24
CA GLU A 764 18.65 11.16 -19.35
C GLU A 764 19.34 12.28 -20.14
N ALA A 765 19.00 12.41 -21.42
CA ALA A 765 19.52 13.45 -22.31
C ALA A 765 18.57 13.70 -23.48
N ARG A 766 18.85 14.71 -24.33
CA ARG A 766 18.06 15.01 -25.52
C ARG A 766 17.99 13.86 -26.52
N THR A 767 19.07 13.10 -26.66
CA THR A 767 19.16 11.97 -27.60
C THR A 767 19.65 10.70 -26.92
N VAL A 768 19.27 9.55 -27.49
CA VAL A 768 19.72 8.20 -27.10
C VAL A 768 21.25 8.15 -26.99
N ALA A 769 21.95 8.66 -28.01
CA ALA A 769 23.41 8.67 -28.09
C ALA A 769 24.07 9.50 -26.98
N GLN A 770 23.54 10.70 -26.70
CA GLN A 770 24.05 11.53 -25.59
C GLN A 770 23.81 10.85 -24.23
N ARG A 771 22.64 10.26 -24.03
CA ARG A 771 22.31 9.51 -22.81
C ARG A 771 23.24 8.32 -22.61
N ASP A 772 23.52 7.55 -23.67
CA ASP A 772 24.45 6.41 -23.61
C ASP A 772 25.89 6.87 -23.31
N GLU A 773 26.31 7.99 -23.89
CA GLU A 773 27.63 8.56 -23.63
C GLU A 773 27.77 9.03 -22.17
N ILE A 774 26.74 9.68 -21.60
CA ILE A 774 26.71 10.03 -20.17
C ILE A 774 26.84 8.77 -19.31
N LEU A 775 26.05 7.72 -19.59
CA LEU A 775 26.11 6.46 -18.82
C LEU A 775 27.49 5.80 -18.91
N ARG A 776 28.06 5.73 -20.11
CA ARG A 776 29.38 5.15 -20.34
C ARG A 776 30.46 5.87 -19.55
N LEU A 777 30.47 7.20 -19.60
CA LEU A 777 31.46 8.04 -18.92
C LEU A 777 31.28 8.01 -17.40
N VAL A 778 30.04 8.11 -16.90
CA VAL A 778 29.75 8.07 -15.45
C VAL A 778 30.02 6.68 -14.87
N ARG A 779 29.61 5.61 -15.55
CA ARG A 779 29.96 4.22 -15.16
C ARG A 779 31.47 4.04 -15.07
N GLY A 780 32.22 4.59 -16.01
CA GLY A 780 33.69 4.62 -15.96
C GLY A 780 34.24 5.34 -14.73
N ALA A 781 33.68 6.51 -14.39
CA ALA A 781 34.07 7.27 -13.20
C ALA A 781 33.77 6.52 -11.88
N VAL A 782 32.60 5.87 -11.79
CA VAL A 782 32.22 5.07 -10.61
C VAL A 782 33.12 3.84 -10.49
N LEU A 783 33.41 3.14 -11.60
CA LEU A 783 34.34 2.01 -11.61
C LEU A 783 35.74 2.40 -11.14
N GLN A 784 36.26 3.54 -11.61
CA GLN A 784 37.55 4.06 -11.15
C GLN A 784 37.55 4.35 -9.64
N TYR A 785 36.46 4.91 -9.10
CA TYR A 785 36.32 5.13 -7.67
C TYR A 785 36.27 3.83 -6.87
N VAL A 786 35.53 2.83 -7.36
CA VAL A 786 35.41 1.50 -6.75
C VAL A 786 36.74 0.74 -6.76
N GLN A 787 37.44 0.71 -7.90
CA GLN A 787 38.74 0.04 -8.03
C GLN A 787 39.86 0.78 -7.28
N GLY A 788 39.78 2.10 -7.17
CA GLY A 788 40.73 2.94 -6.44
C GLY A 788 40.61 2.90 -4.90
N GLY A 789 39.76 2.02 -4.34
CA GLY A 789 39.60 1.85 -2.89
C GLY A 789 38.75 2.92 -2.17
N GLY A 790 38.03 3.75 -2.93
CA GLY A 790 37.16 4.79 -2.38
C GLY A 790 37.91 5.88 -1.60
N GLY A 791 39.05 6.34 -2.15
CA GLY A 791 39.89 7.41 -1.59
C GLY A 791 40.63 7.01 -0.31
N LYS A 792 41.94 7.23 -0.31
CA LYS A 792 42.76 7.30 0.91
C LYS A 792 42.26 8.40 1.84
#